data_AF-A0A1F2RSY8-F1
#
_entry.id   AF-A0A1F2RSY8-F1
#
_cell.length_a   1.000
_cell.length_b   1.000
_cell.length_c   1.000
_cell.angle_alpha   90.00
_cell.angle_beta   90.00
_cell.angle_gamma   90.00
#
_symmetry.space_group_name_H-M   'P 1'
#
loop_
_entity.id
_entity.type
_entity.pdbx_description
1 polymer ?
#
loop_
_entity_poly.entity_id
_entity_poly.type
_entity_poly.pdbx_seq_one_letter_code
_entity_poly.pdbx_strand_id
1 'polypeptide(L)'
;MRLNRVWIVTVILLGGSVFYELYLKPQSRPLYEQARVLYEDANYFASLERAAQAFQIEPNNTDIIVLMAWNQLKLGRSSEAKDSFSRALRLDPELVEAKLGMAYVAIDEGTGDSQLRNILTLLTEQPNNRDFQLAAASALRQAGKNKDASPLFLNLADDRRYQDTAIRNLQEMYGIADMAQIPESFPSAEISRERSVLFRTNGGYFERRNGNSWAKTYVAGVNINPALPGHLLSDPPMQSEEYMQWLREIASLGTNTVRVYTILPPAFYQAFKRHNETAGQPKLYLIQEIWLDETEGQDLFALNKQSQQEIAYAIDLIHGQGDIPMRLGHANGLYIVDISEYVLGLLIGRELEPHLVVANNQFNENRTSYAGKYISLEQGNATEVWLTGLMDYAAQYESDRYNQQRPVGVVNWPGLDPLTHPTEATLEEEFAIRRSRGERGLELPDPSLIDDLDAVSIDETRMQVNEQFAAGIFTSYSVFPYYPDFIYREASYQSARDSEGPNPYFGYLRAIKNHYKNMTILVGDYGMSTSMGVARFHPLGWNHGGLTEQEQGTLLARMTENIAEAGFAGGVIKEWHNQWYKPNWLTKPLEIPEERSALWNNKLNADEGFGLQTFNAQQDSSHFTGVRGWSTTTPIYEKTTPAALAMNDEWDAERTLRSLSVASDTTYLYLRLEVGNLRRRPNNAPDLEKANYFIGISTSAGQFGSRTLPGLVPQVRAPGGASFLIHLESGGNARLLVAANYNHREVRASVDLPVESQLGYRIPFRPSIEEWSGFEEIVMEMSRRRYARNGTMFAPQRYSYSLLRYREPGEVEDTLATWTADFENKALIFRLPWALLSFTDPSTKRVLAGTEGGPTFTASPSQGIQPFAISFQPGDTIDYSVFPVGGVPATDSLPALATNGSLEGLQTYTWASWNSVVAAKRWKTGYTAIQEAFKKVGGPAQ
;
A
#
# COMPACT_ATOMS: atom_id res chain seq x y z
N MET A 1 -87.65 6.32 52.55
CA MET A 1 -87.03 6.19 51.20
C MET A 1 -85.84 5.24 51.31
N ARG A 2 -85.94 4.04 50.73
CA ARG A 2 -84.87 3.02 50.77
C ARG A 2 -83.98 3.20 49.54
N LEU A 3 -82.81 3.81 49.70
CA LEU A 3 -81.82 3.82 48.62
C LEU A 3 -81.44 2.37 48.27
N ASN A 4 -81.60 2.04 47.00
CA ASN A 4 -81.40 0.69 46.48
C ASN A 4 -79.90 0.36 46.47
N ARG A 5 -79.48 -0.60 47.29
CA ARG A 5 -78.08 -1.03 47.45
C ARG A 5 -77.42 -1.42 46.11
N VAL A 6 -78.21 -1.85 45.13
CA VAL A 6 -77.73 -2.19 43.78
C VAL A 6 -77.11 -0.97 43.07
N TRP A 7 -77.71 0.23 43.18
CA TRP A 7 -77.17 1.43 42.52
C TRP A 7 -75.83 1.88 43.10
N ILE A 8 -75.64 1.76 44.41
CA ILE A 8 -74.38 2.13 45.07
C ILE A 8 -73.25 1.18 44.65
N VAL A 9 -73.53 -0.13 44.59
CA VAL A 9 -72.54 -1.13 44.14
C VAL A 9 -72.18 -0.94 42.68
N THR A 10 -73.15 -0.66 41.80
CA THR A 10 -72.88 -0.42 40.38
C THR A 10 -72.04 0.84 40.16
N VAL A 11 -72.29 1.93 40.90
CA VAL A 11 -71.49 3.16 40.82
C VAL A 11 -70.08 2.96 41.37
N ILE A 12 -69.91 2.17 42.44
CA ILE A 12 -68.58 1.83 42.98
C ILE A 12 -67.80 0.93 42.02
N LEU A 13 -68.45 -0.04 41.36
CA LEU A 13 -67.79 -0.90 40.37
C LEU A 13 -67.46 -0.15 39.08
N LEU A 14 -68.35 0.70 38.56
CA LEU A 14 -68.06 1.56 37.41
C LEU A 14 -66.99 2.60 37.75
N GLY A 15 -67.09 3.26 38.91
CA GLY A 15 -66.11 4.23 39.39
C GLY A 15 -64.76 3.59 39.65
N GLY A 16 -64.72 2.39 40.23
CA GLY A 16 -63.51 1.60 40.44
C GLY A 16 -62.88 1.09 39.13
N SER A 17 -63.69 0.70 38.15
CA SER A 17 -63.22 0.30 36.82
C SER A 17 -62.66 1.49 36.03
N VAL A 18 -63.32 2.66 36.08
CA VAL A 18 -62.85 3.91 35.46
C VAL A 18 -61.61 4.44 36.18
N PHE A 19 -61.54 4.35 37.51
CA PHE A 19 -60.35 4.70 38.29
C PHE A 19 -59.19 3.75 37.99
N TYR A 20 -59.47 2.45 37.81
CA TYR A 20 -58.47 1.49 37.40
C TYR A 20 -57.96 1.78 35.98
N GLU A 21 -58.86 2.02 35.01
CA GLU A 21 -58.54 2.39 33.62
C GLU A 21 -57.73 3.70 33.51
N LEU A 22 -58.08 4.73 34.28
CA LEU A 22 -57.48 6.06 34.17
C LEU A 22 -56.25 6.26 35.08
N TYR A 23 -56.17 5.57 36.21
CA TYR A 23 -55.17 5.86 37.26
C TYR A 23 -54.33 4.65 37.70
N LEU A 24 -54.73 3.40 37.41
CA LEU A 24 -53.98 2.20 37.85
C LEU A 24 -53.51 1.29 36.70
N LYS A 25 -54.01 1.47 35.47
CA LYS A 25 -53.62 0.68 34.29
C LYS A 25 -52.20 1.07 33.84
N PRO A 26 -51.26 0.12 33.71
CA PRO A 26 -49.87 0.44 33.32
C PRO A 26 -49.81 1.16 31.98
N GLN A 27 -49.19 2.35 31.93
CA GLN A 27 -49.02 3.15 30.71
C GLN A 27 -47.78 2.75 29.88
N SER A 28 -47.39 1.48 29.94
CA SER A 28 -46.30 0.91 29.13
C SER A 28 -46.64 0.96 27.62
N ARG A 29 -47.90 0.72 27.26
CA ARG A 29 -48.35 0.57 25.87
C ARG A 29 -48.16 1.83 25.00
N PRO A 30 -48.56 3.05 25.42
CA PRO A 30 -48.26 4.26 24.65
C PRO A 30 -46.76 4.50 24.44
N LEU A 31 -45.94 4.20 25.46
CA LEU A 31 -44.47 4.32 25.38
C LEU A 31 -43.88 3.28 24.42
N TYR A 32 -44.37 2.03 24.47
CA TYR A 32 -43.99 0.97 23.53
C TYR A 32 -44.36 1.32 22.09
N GLU A 33 -45.57 1.82 21.83
CA GLU A 33 -45.98 2.23 20.47
C GLU A 33 -45.15 3.42 19.97
N GLN A 34 -44.85 4.40 20.83
CA GLN A 34 -43.93 5.49 20.48
C GLN A 34 -42.52 4.96 20.15
N ALA A 35 -42.01 4.03 20.96
CA ALA A 35 -40.72 3.39 20.70
C ALA A 35 -40.74 2.64 19.36
N ARG A 36 -41.82 1.92 19.04
CA ARG A 36 -41.97 1.18 17.78
C ARG A 36 -41.98 2.12 16.57
N VAL A 37 -42.73 3.22 16.63
CA VAL A 37 -42.73 4.24 15.56
C VAL A 37 -41.35 4.86 15.38
N LEU A 38 -40.66 5.21 16.48
CA LEU A 38 -39.29 5.73 16.42
C LEU A 38 -38.29 4.73 15.84
N TYR A 39 -38.51 3.43 16.07
CA TYR A 39 -37.70 2.36 15.49
C TYR A 39 -37.92 2.25 13.97
N GLU A 40 -39.17 2.34 13.53
CA GLU A 40 -39.54 2.36 12.11
C GLU A 40 -38.98 3.59 11.38
N ASP A 41 -38.88 4.74 12.06
CA ASP A 41 -38.24 5.97 11.56
C ASP A 41 -36.70 5.95 11.66
N ALA A 42 -36.09 4.80 11.98
CA ALA A 42 -34.65 4.60 12.16
C ALA A 42 -33.99 5.47 13.25
N ASN A 43 -34.77 6.05 14.18
CA ASN A 43 -34.27 6.79 15.33
C ASN A 43 -34.06 5.85 16.52
N TYR A 44 -33.07 4.96 16.39
CA TYR A 44 -32.84 3.87 17.33
C TYR A 44 -32.48 4.34 18.74
N PHE A 45 -31.79 5.47 18.87
CA PHE A 45 -31.46 6.03 20.18
C PHE A 45 -32.71 6.49 20.94
N ALA A 46 -33.55 7.31 20.30
CA ALA A 46 -34.78 7.78 20.93
C ALA A 46 -35.79 6.63 21.15
N SER A 47 -35.84 5.66 20.24
CA SER A 47 -36.64 4.44 20.41
C SER A 47 -36.19 3.65 21.64
N LEU A 48 -34.89 3.45 21.84
CA LEU A 48 -34.34 2.77 23.01
C LEU A 48 -34.70 3.50 24.31
N GLU A 49 -34.64 4.83 24.35
CA GLU A 49 -35.04 5.61 25.53
C GLU A 49 -36.51 5.38 25.90
N ARG A 50 -37.41 5.39 24.90
CA ARG A 50 -38.85 5.15 25.12
C ARG A 50 -39.15 3.71 25.51
N ALA A 51 -38.48 2.74 24.88
CA ALA A 51 -38.59 1.33 25.23
C ALA A 51 -38.07 1.07 26.65
N ALA A 52 -36.98 1.73 27.07
CA ALA A 52 -36.46 1.64 28.43
C ALA A 52 -37.43 2.21 29.48
N GLN A 53 -38.14 3.31 29.16
CA GLN A 53 -39.21 3.84 30.01
C GLN A 53 -40.38 2.85 30.13
N ALA A 54 -40.80 2.22 29.03
CA ALA A 54 -41.82 1.17 29.06
C ALA A 54 -41.37 -0.05 29.88
N PHE A 55 -40.09 -0.42 29.78
CA PHE A 55 -39.48 -1.53 30.51
C PHE A 55 -39.44 -1.32 32.03
N GLN A 56 -39.27 -0.09 32.51
CA GLN A 56 -39.35 0.23 33.95
C GLN A 56 -40.74 -0.05 34.52
N ILE A 57 -41.78 0.03 33.69
CA ILE A 57 -43.18 -0.21 34.08
C ILE A 57 -43.51 -1.72 33.98
N GLU A 58 -43.10 -2.36 32.88
CA GLU A 58 -43.34 -3.79 32.63
C GLU A 58 -42.03 -4.54 32.31
N PRO A 59 -41.21 -4.88 33.32
CA PRO A 59 -39.88 -5.44 33.10
C PRO A 59 -39.85 -6.90 32.60
N ASN A 60 -41.01 -7.55 32.52
CA ASN A 60 -41.15 -8.94 32.05
C ASN A 60 -42.00 -9.04 30.77
N ASN A 61 -42.35 -7.91 30.15
CA ASN A 61 -43.04 -7.90 28.87
C ASN A 61 -42.01 -8.17 27.75
N THR A 62 -42.18 -9.29 27.06
CA THR A 62 -41.24 -9.77 26.02
C THR A 62 -41.16 -8.83 24.83
N ASP A 63 -42.25 -8.18 24.43
CA ASP A 63 -42.28 -7.26 23.27
C ASP A 63 -41.40 -6.04 23.52
N ILE A 64 -41.48 -5.47 24.73
CA ILE A 64 -40.65 -4.33 25.14
C ILE A 64 -39.17 -4.73 25.18
N ILE A 65 -38.86 -5.90 25.76
CA ILE A 65 -37.48 -6.40 25.86
C ILE A 65 -36.88 -6.66 24.47
N VAL A 66 -37.64 -7.26 23.55
CA VAL A 66 -37.21 -7.52 22.17
C VAL A 66 -36.99 -6.23 21.40
N LEU A 67 -37.88 -5.24 21.52
CA LEU A 67 -37.71 -3.94 20.87
C LEU A 67 -36.45 -3.20 21.41
N MET A 68 -36.18 -3.28 22.72
CA MET A 68 -34.93 -2.76 23.28
C MET A 68 -33.70 -3.47 22.69
N ALA A 69 -33.75 -4.80 22.60
CA ALA A 69 -32.66 -5.61 22.07
C ALA A 69 -32.35 -5.27 20.60
N TRP A 70 -33.36 -5.08 19.77
CA TRP A 70 -33.18 -4.64 18.37
C TRP A 70 -32.56 -3.25 18.27
N ASN A 71 -33.01 -2.30 19.11
CA ASN A 71 -32.40 -0.98 19.16
C ASN A 71 -30.93 -1.03 19.59
N GLN A 72 -30.61 -1.83 20.61
CA GLN A 72 -29.23 -2.04 21.06
C GLN A 72 -28.36 -2.58 19.93
N LEU A 73 -28.85 -3.58 19.19
CA LEU A 73 -28.14 -4.14 18.05
C LEU A 73 -27.93 -3.09 16.93
N LYS A 74 -28.95 -2.31 16.58
CA LYS A 74 -28.84 -1.23 15.57
C LYS A 74 -27.91 -0.08 15.98
N LEU A 75 -27.65 0.07 17.28
CA LEU A 75 -26.70 1.03 17.84
C LEU A 75 -25.29 0.43 18.02
N GLY A 76 -25.03 -0.79 17.55
CA GLY A 76 -23.75 -1.48 17.70
C GLY A 76 -23.46 -1.98 19.12
N ARG A 77 -24.49 -2.12 19.96
CA ARG A 77 -24.38 -2.56 21.36
C ARG A 77 -24.72 -4.04 21.49
N SER A 78 -23.97 -4.88 20.78
CA SER A 78 -24.29 -6.30 20.55
C SER A 78 -24.28 -7.13 21.85
N SER A 79 -23.39 -6.81 22.78
CA SER A 79 -23.39 -7.41 24.13
C SER A 79 -24.68 -7.11 24.90
N GLU A 80 -25.17 -5.87 24.88
CA GLU A 80 -26.42 -5.51 25.57
C GLU A 80 -27.63 -6.17 24.87
N ALA A 81 -27.62 -6.19 23.54
CA ALA A 81 -28.67 -6.84 22.75
C ALA A 81 -28.74 -8.34 23.08
N LYS A 82 -27.59 -9.01 23.19
CA LYS A 82 -27.47 -10.42 23.59
C LYS A 82 -28.12 -10.69 24.94
N ASP A 83 -27.86 -9.85 25.94
CA ASP A 83 -28.43 -9.98 27.27
C ASP A 83 -29.95 -9.80 27.26
N SER A 84 -30.44 -8.80 26.51
CA SER A 84 -31.87 -8.52 26.36
C SER A 84 -32.59 -9.66 25.63
N PHE A 85 -32.07 -10.15 24.49
CA PHE A 85 -32.65 -11.30 23.78
C PHE A 85 -32.60 -12.57 24.63
N SER A 86 -31.49 -12.83 25.33
CA SER A 86 -31.37 -13.96 26.25
C SER A 86 -32.38 -13.88 27.39
N ARG A 87 -32.69 -12.67 27.88
CA ARG A 87 -33.74 -12.46 28.87
C ARG A 87 -35.12 -12.75 28.31
N ALA A 88 -35.42 -12.28 27.10
CA ALA A 88 -36.68 -12.58 26.43
C ALA A 88 -36.88 -14.09 26.25
N LEU A 89 -35.84 -14.82 25.84
CA LEU A 89 -35.87 -16.29 25.69
C LEU A 89 -35.99 -17.05 27.02
N ARG A 90 -35.54 -16.48 28.15
CA ARG A 90 -35.82 -17.07 29.48
C ARG A 90 -37.28 -16.93 29.89
N LEU A 91 -37.95 -15.87 29.45
CA LEU A 91 -39.36 -15.61 29.74
C LEU A 91 -40.27 -16.42 28.81
N ASP A 92 -39.90 -16.50 27.53
CA ASP A 92 -40.57 -17.32 26.52
C ASP A 92 -39.53 -18.01 25.62
N PRO A 93 -39.21 -19.30 25.88
CA PRO A 93 -38.25 -20.06 25.09
C PRO A 93 -38.61 -20.25 23.63
N GLU A 94 -39.90 -20.13 23.26
CA GLU A 94 -40.37 -20.31 21.88
C GLU A 94 -40.50 -18.99 21.11
N LEU A 95 -40.10 -17.87 21.71
CA LEU A 95 -40.20 -16.54 21.12
C LEU A 95 -39.30 -16.39 19.90
N VAL A 96 -39.92 -16.50 18.72
CA VAL A 96 -39.31 -16.51 17.39
C VAL A 96 -38.45 -15.25 17.17
N GLU A 97 -38.94 -14.07 17.52
CA GLU A 97 -38.25 -12.79 17.36
C GLU A 97 -36.98 -12.70 18.20
N ALA A 98 -36.99 -13.29 19.39
CA ALA A 98 -35.81 -13.31 20.25
C ALA A 98 -34.78 -14.35 19.78
N LYS A 99 -35.22 -15.51 19.25
CA LYS A 99 -34.33 -16.48 18.59
C LYS A 99 -33.66 -15.86 17.35
N LEU A 100 -34.41 -15.10 16.56
CA LEU A 100 -33.91 -14.33 15.41
C LEU A 100 -32.89 -13.26 15.85
N GLY A 101 -33.21 -12.50 16.90
CA GLY A 101 -32.31 -11.51 17.46
C GLY A 101 -30.96 -12.10 17.88
N MET A 102 -30.97 -13.27 18.54
CA MET A 102 -29.74 -13.99 18.89
C MET A 102 -28.92 -14.41 17.66
N ALA A 103 -29.57 -14.78 16.57
CA ALA A 103 -28.89 -15.10 15.31
C ALA A 103 -28.16 -13.87 14.74
N TYR A 104 -28.81 -12.71 14.69
CA TYR A 104 -28.17 -11.48 14.20
C TYR A 104 -27.09 -10.95 15.15
N VAL A 105 -27.24 -11.11 16.46
CA VAL A 105 -26.16 -10.82 17.42
C VAL A 105 -24.93 -11.68 17.11
N ALA A 106 -25.12 -12.99 16.88
CA ALA A 106 -23.99 -13.86 16.53
C ALA A 106 -23.32 -13.46 15.21
N ILE A 107 -24.11 -13.07 14.20
CA ILE A 107 -23.60 -12.57 12.92
C ILE A 107 -22.81 -11.26 13.11
N ASP A 108 -23.33 -10.32 13.89
CA ASP A 108 -22.66 -9.03 14.15
C ASP A 108 -21.37 -9.21 14.98
N GLU A 109 -21.36 -10.15 15.93
CA GLU A 109 -20.17 -10.57 16.68
C GLU A 109 -19.18 -11.40 15.84
N GLY A 110 -19.49 -11.72 14.57
CA GLY A 110 -18.65 -12.56 13.71
C GLY A 110 -18.60 -14.04 14.12
N THR A 111 -19.52 -14.49 14.98
CA THR A 111 -19.64 -15.86 15.49
C THR A 111 -20.83 -16.62 14.88
N GLY A 112 -21.33 -16.15 13.73
CA GLY A 112 -22.46 -16.76 13.04
C GLY A 112 -22.23 -18.22 12.65
N ASP A 113 -20.98 -18.62 12.42
CA ASP A 113 -20.57 -20.00 12.17
C ASP A 113 -20.88 -20.94 13.34
N SER A 114 -20.65 -20.47 14.58
CA SER A 114 -20.91 -21.22 15.82
C SER A 114 -22.40 -21.46 16.04
N GLN A 115 -23.24 -20.52 15.58
CA GLN A 115 -24.70 -20.60 15.67
C GLN A 115 -25.36 -21.14 14.41
N LEU A 116 -24.59 -21.46 13.37
CA LEU A 116 -25.12 -21.84 12.07
C LEU A 116 -26.13 -22.99 12.16
N ARG A 117 -25.87 -24.00 12.99
CA ARG A 117 -26.82 -25.11 13.19
C ARG A 117 -28.17 -24.64 13.71
N ASN A 118 -28.17 -23.78 14.72
CA ASN A 118 -29.41 -23.25 15.32
C ASN A 118 -30.18 -22.40 14.31
N ILE A 119 -29.47 -21.56 13.54
CA ILE A 119 -30.06 -20.72 12.50
C ILE A 119 -30.70 -21.57 11.39
N LEU A 120 -30.01 -22.63 10.95
CA LEU A 120 -30.53 -23.57 9.95
C LEU A 120 -31.75 -24.37 10.47
N THR A 121 -31.80 -24.69 11.78
CA THR A 121 -32.99 -25.30 12.40
C THR A 121 -34.19 -24.35 12.32
N LEU A 122 -34.02 -23.07 12.67
CA LEU A 122 -35.09 -22.06 12.57
C LEU A 122 -35.61 -21.91 11.14
N LEU A 123 -34.70 -21.89 10.15
CA LEU A 123 -35.08 -21.85 8.74
C LEU A 123 -35.82 -23.12 8.32
N THR A 124 -35.45 -24.29 8.85
CA THR A 124 -36.15 -25.55 8.55
C THR A 124 -37.57 -25.57 9.10
N GLU A 125 -37.78 -25.02 10.30
CA GLU A 125 -39.10 -24.88 10.93
C GLU A 125 -40.00 -23.89 10.18
N GLN A 126 -39.42 -22.80 9.67
CA GLN A 126 -40.14 -21.75 8.94
C GLN A 126 -39.42 -21.39 7.62
N PRO A 127 -39.48 -22.24 6.58
CA PRO A 127 -38.69 -22.09 5.36
C PRO A 127 -39.04 -20.85 4.53
N ASN A 128 -40.24 -20.31 4.70
CA ASN A 128 -40.71 -19.11 3.99
C ASN A 128 -40.46 -17.81 4.77
N ASN A 129 -39.86 -17.88 5.97
CA ASN A 129 -39.56 -16.69 6.77
C ASN A 129 -38.30 -16.00 6.21
N ARG A 130 -38.48 -14.80 5.64
CA ARG A 130 -37.42 -14.05 4.96
C ARG A 130 -36.30 -13.62 5.91
N ASP A 131 -36.60 -13.31 7.16
CA ASP A 131 -35.58 -12.94 8.14
C ASP A 131 -34.69 -14.13 8.50
N PHE A 132 -35.26 -15.33 8.61
CA PHE A 132 -34.47 -16.56 8.80
C PHE A 132 -33.65 -16.92 7.56
N GLN A 133 -34.18 -16.69 6.36
CA GLN A 133 -33.40 -16.86 5.13
C GLN A 133 -32.19 -15.93 5.13
N LEU A 134 -32.35 -14.66 5.50
CA LEU A 134 -31.25 -13.69 5.53
C LEU A 134 -30.22 -14.04 6.61
N ALA A 135 -30.68 -14.38 7.81
CA ALA A 135 -29.80 -14.82 8.90
C ALA A 135 -29.02 -16.08 8.52
N ALA A 136 -29.68 -17.07 7.92
CA ALA A 136 -29.03 -18.29 7.43
C ALA A 136 -28.03 -18.00 6.32
N ALA A 137 -28.39 -17.18 5.32
CA ALA A 137 -27.50 -16.79 4.23
C ALA A 137 -26.24 -16.08 4.75
N SER A 138 -26.41 -15.13 5.67
CA SER A 138 -25.31 -14.38 6.27
C SER A 138 -24.41 -15.27 7.14
N ALA A 139 -25.00 -16.16 7.95
CA ALA A 139 -24.24 -17.11 8.76
C ALA A 139 -23.51 -18.15 7.90
N LEU A 140 -24.12 -18.63 6.81
CA LEU A 140 -23.48 -19.52 5.84
C LEU A 140 -22.29 -18.82 5.16
N ARG A 141 -22.45 -17.54 4.77
CA ARG A 141 -21.37 -16.73 4.20
C ARG A 141 -20.21 -16.56 5.20
N GLN A 142 -20.49 -16.24 6.46
CA GLN A 142 -19.48 -16.15 7.52
C GLN A 142 -18.80 -17.49 7.80
N ALA A 143 -19.54 -18.60 7.72
CA ALA A 143 -18.99 -19.95 7.84
C ALA A 143 -18.22 -20.42 6.58
N GLY A 144 -18.10 -19.58 5.55
CA GLY A 144 -17.40 -19.91 4.32
C GLY A 144 -18.15 -20.87 3.39
N LYS A 145 -19.45 -21.06 3.60
CA LYS A 145 -20.31 -21.93 2.79
C LYS A 145 -21.05 -21.10 1.74
N ASN A 146 -20.29 -20.46 0.84
CA ASN A 146 -20.88 -19.50 -0.11
C ASN A 146 -21.84 -20.19 -1.09
N LYS A 147 -21.56 -21.44 -1.47
CA LYS A 147 -22.45 -22.24 -2.34
C LYS A 147 -23.84 -22.42 -1.74
N ASP A 148 -23.92 -22.62 -0.42
CA ASP A 148 -25.20 -22.77 0.29
C ASP A 148 -25.87 -21.42 0.56
N ALA A 149 -25.09 -20.36 0.74
CA ALA A 149 -25.60 -19.00 0.99
C ALA A 149 -26.25 -18.38 -0.27
N SER A 150 -25.66 -18.62 -1.45
CA SER A 150 -26.08 -17.96 -2.70
C SER A 150 -27.56 -18.14 -3.05
N PRO A 151 -28.15 -19.36 -3.03
CA PRO A 151 -29.57 -19.54 -3.34
C PRO A 151 -30.51 -18.78 -2.39
N LEU A 152 -30.12 -18.65 -1.11
CA LEU A 152 -30.91 -17.90 -0.13
C LEU A 152 -30.87 -16.40 -0.42
N PHE A 153 -29.70 -15.84 -0.75
CA PHE A 153 -29.62 -14.45 -1.17
C PHE A 153 -30.37 -14.20 -2.48
N LEU A 154 -30.30 -15.10 -3.47
CA LEU A 154 -31.05 -14.97 -4.72
C LEU A 154 -32.56 -14.89 -4.46
N ASN A 155 -33.08 -15.73 -3.56
CA ASN A 155 -34.50 -15.71 -3.19
C ASN A 155 -34.91 -14.40 -2.46
N LEU A 156 -33.97 -13.71 -1.82
CA LEU A 156 -34.19 -12.44 -1.14
C LEU A 156 -34.05 -11.21 -2.04
N ALA A 157 -33.42 -11.36 -3.21
CA ALA A 157 -33.12 -10.25 -4.11
C ALA A 157 -34.37 -9.57 -4.71
N ASP A 158 -35.51 -10.27 -4.76
CA ASP A 158 -36.79 -9.74 -5.24
C ASP A 158 -37.64 -9.05 -4.15
N ASP A 159 -37.24 -9.14 -2.88
CA ASP A 159 -37.97 -8.54 -1.76
C ASP A 159 -37.40 -7.15 -1.42
N ARG A 160 -38.19 -6.10 -1.64
CA ARG A 160 -37.79 -4.69 -1.40
C ARG A 160 -37.18 -4.43 -0.02
N ARG A 161 -37.50 -5.21 1.01
CA ARG A 161 -36.95 -5.04 2.35
C ARG A 161 -35.52 -5.56 2.48
N TYR A 162 -35.17 -6.62 1.73
CA TYR A 162 -33.90 -7.34 1.86
C TYR A 162 -33.01 -7.23 0.61
N GLN A 163 -33.58 -6.71 -0.49
CA GLN A 163 -32.98 -6.62 -1.81
C GLN A 163 -31.58 -6.01 -1.78
N ASP A 164 -31.38 -4.87 -1.15
CA ASP A 164 -30.07 -4.18 -1.15
C ASP A 164 -28.97 -5.02 -0.48
N THR A 165 -29.29 -5.66 0.65
CA THR A 165 -28.36 -6.54 1.36
C THR A 165 -28.07 -7.79 0.54
N ALA A 166 -29.11 -8.42 -0.03
CA ALA A 166 -28.98 -9.63 -0.82
C ALA A 166 -28.17 -9.40 -2.10
N ILE A 167 -28.50 -8.35 -2.86
CA ILE A 167 -27.78 -7.96 -4.07
C ILE A 167 -26.32 -7.65 -3.74
N ARG A 168 -26.03 -6.86 -2.69
CA ARG A 168 -24.65 -6.56 -2.31
C ARG A 168 -23.85 -7.82 -1.99
N ASN A 169 -24.41 -8.74 -1.20
CA ASN A 169 -23.75 -10.00 -0.88
C ASN A 169 -23.48 -10.84 -2.14
N LEU A 170 -24.45 -10.92 -3.05
CA LEU A 170 -24.29 -11.65 -4.32
C LEU A 170 -23.26 -11.00 -5.24
N GLN A 171 -23.30 -9.68 -5.42
CA GLN A 171 -22.34 -8.94 -6.22
C GLN A 171 -20.91 -9.11 -5.67
N GLU A 172 -20.72 -9.10 -4.35
CA GLU A 172 -19.42 -9.36 -3.72
C GLU A 172 -18.99 -10.83 -3.89
N MET A 173 -19.90 -11.79 -3.69
CA MET A 173 -19.61 -13.22 -3.81
C MET A 173 -19.21 -13.61 -5.24
N TYR A 174 -19.86 -13.05 -6.26
CA TYR A 174 -19.58 -13.39 -7.65
C TYR A 174 -18.64 -12.39 -8.34
N GLY A 175 -18.47 -11.17 -7.84
CA GLY A 175 -17.69 -10.12 -8.50
C GLY A 175 -18.33 -9.59 -9.78
N ILE A 176 -19.68 -9.51 -9.82
CA ILE A 176 -20.46 -9.04 -10.98
C ILE A 176 -21.43 -7.94 -10.55
N ALA A 177 -21.56 -6.87 -11.33
CA ALA A 177 -22.57 -5.83 -11.11
C ALA A 177 -23.99 -6.27 -11.53
N ASP A 178 -24.09 -6.95 -12.67
CA ASP A 178 -25.34 -7.38 -13.29
C ASP A 178 -25.82 -8.74 -12.76
N MET A 179 -26.89 -8.71 -11.98
CA MET A 179 -27.52 -9.90 -11.38
C MET A 179 -27.96 -10.94 -12.42
N ALA A 180 -28.23 -10.55 -13.67
CA ALA A 180 -28.63 -11.48 -14.73
C ALA A 180 -27.51 -12.45 -15.14
N GLN A 181 -26.26 -12.16 -14.78
CA GLN A 181 -25.10 -13.01 -15.09
C GLN A 181 -24.83 -14.06 -13.99
N ILE A 182 -25.53 -14.00 -12.86
CA ILE A 182 -25.40 -15.00 -11.80
C ILE A 182 -26.17 -16.25 -12.22
N PRO A 183 -25.51 -17.42 -12.28
CA PRO A 183 -26.19 -18.66 -12.66
C PRO A 183 -27.16 -19.12 -11.57
N GLU A 184 -28.25 -19.76 -11.97
CA GLU A 184 -29.23 -20.33 -11.03
C GLU A 184 -28.63 -21.43 -10.13
N SER A 185 -27.56 -22.08 -10.60
CA SER A 185 -26.84 -23.10 -9.86
C SER A 185 -25.34 -23.06 -10.16
N PHE A 186 -24.54 -23.58 -9.24
CA PHE A 186 -23.09 -23.62 -9.40
C PHE A 186 -22.71 -24.56 -10.55
N PRO A 187 -21.88 -24.12 -11.51
CA PRO A 187 -21.57 -24.90 -12.70
C PRO A 187 -20.83 -26.20 -12.34
N SER A 188 -21.10 -27.27 -13.09
CA SER A 188 -20.36 -28.53 -12.96
C SER A 188 -19.04 -28.47 -13.73
N ALA A 189 -17.98 -29.04 -13.18
CA ALA A 189 -16.69 -29.12 -13.86
C ALA A 189 -16.75 -30.05 -15.08
N GLU A 190 -16.24 -29.59 -16.22
CA GLU A 190 -16.02 -30.44 -17.40
C GLU A 190 -14.66 -31.13 -17.29
N ILE A 191 -14.66 -32.41 -16.90
CA ILE A 191 -13.43 -33.19 -16.75
C ILE A 191 -13.17 -34.01 -18.02
N SER A 192 -12.05 -33.72 -18.69
CA SER A 192 -11.61 -34.49 -19.86
C SER A 192 -11.32 -35.96 -19.49
N ARG A 193 -11.70 -36.88 -20.38
CA ARG A 193 -11.37 -38.31 -20.24
C ARG A 193 -9.87 -38.57 -20.39
N GLU A 194 -9.22 -37.83 -21.28
CA GLU A 194 -7.77 -37.89 -21.49
C GLU A 194 -7.09 -36.78 -20.69
N ARG A 195 -5.89 -37.08 -20.17
CA ARG A 195 -5.12 -36.10 -19.41
C ARG A 195 -4.76 -34.91 -20.28
N SER A 196 -5.18 -33.71 -19.86
CA SER A 196 -4.88 -32.47 -20.56
C SER A 196 -3.58 -31.86 -20.08
N VAL A 197 -2.75 -31.43 -21.02
CA VAL A 197 -1.53 -30.63 -20.78
C VAL A 197 -1.49 -29.57 -21.86
N LEU A 198 -1.70 -28.31 -21.48
CA LEU A 198 -1.77 -27.16 -22.40
C LEU A 198 -0.48 -26.35 -22.41
N PHE A 199 0.24 -26.36 -21.30
CA PHE A 199 1.55 -25.73 -21.13
C PHE A 199 2.52 -26.75 -20.54
N ARG A 200 3.79 -26.64 -20.90
CA ARG A 200 4.86 -27.42 -20.28
C ARG A 200 6.17 -26.65 -20.26
N THR A 201 7.11 -27.13 -19.45
CA THR A 201 8.51 -26.70 -19.50
C THR A 201 9.31 -27.65 -20.38
N ASN A 202 10.14 -27.13 -21.28
CA ASN A 202 11.02 -27.93 -22.11
C ASN A 202 12.27 -27.13 -22.52
N GLY A 203 13.46 -27.71 -22.34
CA GLY A 203 14.73 -27.10 -22.78
C GLY A 203 14.98 -25.69 -22.23
N GLY A 204 14.54 -25.40 -21.00
CA GLY A 204 14.71 -24.09 -20.35
C GLY A 204 13.68 -23.02 -20.73
N TYR A 205 12.62 -23.37 -21.47
CA TYR A 205 11.55 -22.46 -21.89
C TYR A 205 10.17 -23.02 -21.54
N PHE A 206 9.15 -22.17 -21.64
CA PHE A 206 7.76 -22.63 -21.69
C PHE A 206 7.39 -23.02 -23.12
N GLU A 207 6.52 -24.02 -23.25
CA GLU A 207 5.88 -24.40 -24.50
C GLU A 207 4.37 -24.45 -24.32
N ARG A 208 3.64 -23.90 -25.28
CA ARG A 208 2.19 -23.99 -25.39
C ARG A 208 1.81 -25.04 -26.43
N ARG A 209 0.77 -25.81 -26.14
CA ARG A 209 0.20 -26.78 -27.08
C ARG A 209 -0.52 -26.06 -28.23
N ASN A 210 -0.15 -26.42 -29.46
CA ASN A 210 -0.79 -25.97 -30.69
C ASN A 210 -1.17 -27.20 -31.54
N GLY A 211 -2.41 -27.66 -31.38
CA GLY A 211 -2.87 -28.94 -31.94
C GLY A 211 -2.04 -30.11 -31.39
N ASN A 212 -1.36 -30.82 -32.31
CA ASN A 212 -0.47 -31.93 -31.98
C ASN A 212 1.01 -31.52 -31.83
N SER A 213 1.30 -30.22 -31.90
CA SER A 213 2.65 -29.67 -31.81
C SER A 213 2.82 -28.78 -30.58
N TRP A 214 4.07 -28.49 -30.22
CA TRP A 214 4.43 -27.59 -29.14
C TRP A 214 5.14 -26.36 -29.70
N ALA A 215 4.72 -25.18 -29.26
CA ALA A 215 5.31 -23.91 -29.66
C ALA A 215 5.98 -23.26 -28.45
N LYS A 216 7.25 -22.84 -28.59
CA LYS A 216 7.95 -22.09 -27.56
C LYS A 216 7.21 -20.79 -27.26
N THR A 217 7.12 -20.44 -25.98
CA THR A 217 6.44 -19.24 -25.49
C THR A 217 7.39 -18.48 -24.59
N TYR A 218 7.78 -17.28 -25.02
CA TYR A 218 8.52 -16.33 -24.19
C TYR A 218 7.53 -15.52 -23.37
N VAL A 219 7.74 -15.42 -22.06
CA VAL A 219 6.88 -14.62 -21.17
C VAL A 219 7.29 -13.15 -21.23
N ALA A 220 6.46 -12.33 -21.86
CA ALA A 220 6.54 -10.86 -21.77
C ALA A 220 5.36 -10.40 -20.91
N GLY A 221 5.64 -10.17 -19.62
CA GLY A 221 4.60 -10.08 -18.60
C GLY A 221 4.56 -8.78 -17.82
N VAL A 222 3.43 -8.54 -17.16
CA VAL A 222 3.23 -7.47 -16.18
C VAL A 222 2.55 -8.03 -14.92
N ASN A 223 3.04 -7.66 -13.74
CA ASN A 223 2.41 -8.01 -12.47
C ASN A 223 1.19 -7.11 -12.19
N ILE A 224 0.07 -7.70 -11.77
CA ILE A 224 -1.12 -6.98 -11.32
C ILE A 224 -1.21 -7.07 -9.79
N ASN A 225 -1.31 -5.91 -9.16
CA ASN A 225 -1.69 -5.75 -7.76
C ASN A 225 -2.93 -4.86 -7.70
N PRO A 226 -4.02 -5.27 -7.03
CA PRO A 226 -5.33 -4.66 -7.23
C PRO A 226 -5.54 -3.32 -6.51
N ALA A 227 -4.64 -2.89 -5.62
CA ALA A 227 -4.92 -1.73 -4.79
C ALA A 227 -4.86 -0.41 -5.58
N LEU A 228 -5.94 0.37 -5.49
CA LEU A 228 -6.03 1.73 -6.04
C LEU A 228 -5.60 2.77 -5.00
N PRO A 229 -5.27 4.03 -5.41
CA PRO A 229 -5.06 5.11 -4.47
C PRO A 229 -6.17 5.23 -3.43
N GLY A 230 -5.81 5.35 -2.16
CA GLY A 230 -6.76 5.38 -1.04
C GLY A 230 -7.17 4.02 -0.49
N HIS A 231 -6.75 2.91 -1.13
CA HIS A 231 -7.12 1.55 -0.74
C HIS A 231 -5.89 0.72 -0.36
N LEU A 232 -6.06 -0.16 0.62
CA LEU A 232 -5.06 -1.18 0.98
C LEU A 232 -5.19 -2.39 0.05
N LEU A 233 -4.20 -3.30 0.06
CA LEU A 233 -4.28 -4.56 -0.67
C LEU A 233 -5.52 -5.39 -0.32
N SER A 234 -5.98 -5.28 0.94
CA SER A 234 -7.17 -5.94 1.46
C SER A 234 -8.50 -5.37 0.94
N ASP A 235 -8.47 -4.25 0.22
CA ASP A 235 -9.65 -3.57 -0.35
C ASP A 235 -9.53 -3.43 -1.89
N PRO A 236 -9.48 -4.55 -2.62
CA PRO A 236 -9.36 -4.55 -4.07
C PRO A 236 -10.68 -4.11 -4.75
N PRO A 237 -10.63 -3.63 -6.01
CA PRO A 237 -11.83 -3.43 -6.81
C PRO A 237 -12.67 -4.70 -6.87
N MET A 238 -13.96 -4.56 -6.56
CA MET A 238 -14.93 -5.67 -6.58
C MET A 238 -15.68 -5.79 -7.90
N GLN A 239 -15.48 -4.86 -8.83
CA GLN A 239 -16.20 -4.78 -10.10
C GLN A 239 -15.32 -5.21 -11.28
N SER A 240 -15.89 -6.03 -12.17
CA SER A 240 -15.16 -6.62 -13.29
C SER A 240 -14.72 -5.59 -14.34
N GLU A 241 -15.42 -4.47 -14.45
CA GLU A 241 -15.21 -3.43 -15.45
C GLU A 241 -13.83 -2.76 -15.31
N GLU A 242 -13.38 -2.59 -14.07
CA GLU A 242 -12.08 -2.00 -13.75
C GLU A 242 -10.95 -2.91 -14.25
N TYR A 243 -11.01 -4.21 -13.93
CA TYR A 243 -10.06 -5.21 -14.45
C TYR A 243 -10.16 -5.38 -15.97
N MET A 244 -11.36 -5.32 -16.55
CA MET A 244 -11.55 -5.37 -18.01
C MET A 244 -10.88 -4.20 -18.73
N GLN A 245 -10.84 -3.02 -18.10
CA GLN A 245 -10.07 -1.90 -18.63
C GLN A 245 -8.57 -2.20 -18.53
N TRP A 246 -8.08 -2.62 -17.38
CA TRP A 246 -6.66 -2.91 -17.17
C TRP A 246 -6.15 -3.98 -18.13
N LEU A 247 -6.86 -5.10 -18.27
CA LEU A 247 -6.45 -6.21 -19.14
C LEU A 247 -6.36 -5.79 -20.61
N ARG A 248 -7.29 -4.95 -21.10
CA ARG A 248 -7.23 -4.40 -22.46
C ARG A 248 -6.00 -3.50 -22.66
N GLU A 249 -5.73 -2.64 -21.68
CA GLU A 249 -4.58 -1.74 -21.72
C GLU A 249 -3.26 -2.52 -21.62
N ILE A 250 -3.17 -3.51 -20.73
CA ILE A 250 -2.02 -4.43 -20.60
C ILE A 250 -1.79 -5.20 -21.89
N ALA A 251 -2.83 -5.74 -22.53
CA ALA A 251 -2.70 -6.41 -23.81
C ALA A 251 -2.18 -5.46 -24.92
N SER A 252 -2.58 -4.19 -24.87
CA SER A 252 -2.14 -3.17 -25.84
C SER A 252 -0.64 -2.82 -25.73
N LEU A 253 0.02 -3.15 -24.61
CA LEU A 253 1.48 -3.07 -24.47
C LEU A 253 2.24 -4.08 -25.34
N GLY A 254 1.56 -5.10 -25.89
CA GLY A 254 2.22 -6.26 -26.47
C GLY A 254 2.58 -7.33 -25.43
N THR A 255 2.06 -7.19 -24.21
CA THR A 255 2.13 -8.20 -23.15
C THR A 255 1.35 -9.45 -23.57
N ASN A 256 1.87 -10.63 -23.22
CA ASN A 256 1.16 -11.90 -23.43
C ASN A 256 0.80 -12.61 -22.12
N THR A 257 1.34 -12.15 -20.99
CA THR A 257 1.17 -12.82 -19.68
C THR A 257 0.91 -11.78 -18.59
N VAL A 258 -0.02 -12.08 -17.69
CA VAL A 258 -0.19 -11.39 -16.43
C VAL A 258 0.17 -12.33 -15.29
N ARG A 259 0.83 -11.82 -14.26
CA ARG A 259 1.01 -12.55 -12.99
C ARG A 259 0.26 -11.82 -11.90
N VAL A 260 -0.37 -12.60 -11.03
CA VAL A 260 -1.00 -12.12 -9.81
C VAL A 260 -0.32 -12.83 -8.64
N TYR A 261 -0.04 -12.08 -7.57
CA TYR A 261 0.71 -12.58 -6.42
C TYR A 261 -0.11 -13.52 -5.52
N THR A 262 -1.42 -13.27 -5.44
CA THR A 262 -2.35 -14.02 -4.60
C THR A 262 -3.67 -14.22 -5.33
N ILE A 263 -4.63 -14.87 -4.69
CA ILE A 263 -6.00 -14.96 -5.17
C ILE A 263 -6.62 -13.56 -5.17
N LEU A 264 -7.05 -13.10 -6.35
CA LEU A 264 -7.79 -11.84 -6.51
C LEU A 264 -9.30 -12.05 -6.37
N PRO A 265 -10.12 -11.00 -6.22
CA PRO A 265 -11.57 -11.16 -6.20
C PRO A 265 -12.11 -11.87 -7.45
N PRO A 266 -13.27 -12.55 -7.37
CA PRO A 266 -13.92 -13.20 -8.51
C PRO A 266 -14.01 -12.30 -9.76
N ALA A 267 -14.23 -10.99 -9.55
CA ALA A 267 -14.28 -9.96 -10.59
C ALA A 267 -13.07 -9.97 -11.56
N PHE A 268 -11.87 -10.23 -11.05
CA PHE A 268 -10.66 -10.33 -11.88
C PHE A 268 -10.75 -11.52 -12.85
N TYR A 269 -11.10 -12.70 -12.35
CA TYR A 269 -11.16 -13.92 -13.16
C TYR A 269 -12.25 -13.86 -14.21
N GLN A 270 -13.38 -13.20 -13.90
CA GLN A 270 -14.43 -12.94 -14.87
C GLN A 270 -13.98 -12.00 -15.97
N ALA A 271 -13.32 -10.89 -15.60
CA ALA A 271 -12.73 -9.97 -16.56
C ALA A 271 -11.68 -10.67 -17.42
N PHE A 272 -10.85 -11.52 -16.83
CA PHE A 272 -9.81 -12.28 -17.53
C PHE A 272 -10.39 -13.23 -18.59
N LYS A 273 -11.40 -14.03 -18.22
CA LYS A 273 -12.12 -14.89 -19.17
C LYS A 273 -12.75 -14.07 -20.30
N ARG A 274 -13.48 -13.02 -19.94
CA ARG A 274 -14.18 -12.17 -20.92
C ARG A 274 -13.23 -11.47 -21.87
N HIS A 275 -12.09 -10.96 -21.38
CA HIS A 275 -11.04 -10.38 -22.22
C HIS A 275 -10.55 -11.40 -23.24
N ASN A 276 -10.20 -12.61 -22.78
CA ASN A 276 -9.71 -13.67 -23.65
C ASN A 276 -10.77 -14.18 -24.63
N GLU A 277 -12.06 -14.22 -24.29
CA GLU A 277 -13.12 -14.64 -25.22
C GLU A 277 -13.53 -13.54 -26.21
N THR A 278 -13.17 -12.28 -25.96
CA THR A 278 -13.52 -11.16 -26.85
C THR A 278 -12.76 -11.27 -28.17
N ALA A 279 -13.49 -11.38 -29.28
CA ALA A 279 -12.91 -11.47 -30.62
C ALA A 279 -12.04 -10.24 -30.95
N GLY A 280 -10.85 -10.49 -31.51
CA GLY A 280 -9.90 -9.45 -31.90
C GLY A 280 -8.99 -8.94 -30.78
N GLN A 281 -9.20 -9.35 -29.52
CA GLN A 281 -8.27 -9.04 -28.44
C GLN A 281 -7.06 -9.99 -28.46
N PRO A 282 -5.83 -9.49 -28.20
CA PRO A 282 -4.69 -10.35 -27.92
C PRO A 282 -4.97 -11.21 -26.70
N LYS A 283 -4.65 -12.50 -26.80
CA LYS A 283 -4.80 -13.43 -25.67
C LYS A 283 -3.77 -13.12 -24.61
N LEU A 284 -4.19 -13.16 -23.35
CA LEU A 284 -3.35 -13.07 -22.17
C LEU A 284 -3.34 -14.41 -21.45
N TYR A 285 -2.18 -14.82 -20.95
CA TYR A 285 -2.03 -15.97 -20.07
C TYR A 285 -1.83 -15.53 -18.62
N LEU A 286 -2.22 -16.38 -17.68
CA LEU A 286 -2.08 -16.14 -16.25
C LEU A 286 -0.96 -17.00 -15.66
N ILE A 287 -0.06 -16.39 -14.89
CA ILE A 287 0.71 -17.09 -13.87
C ILE A 287 0.04 -16.79 -12.53
N GLN A 288 -0.51 -17.83 -11.91
CA GLN A 288 -1.17 -17.71 -10.60
C GLN A 288 -0.14 -18.04 -9.53
N GLU A 289 0.34 -17.02 -8.83
CA GLU A 289 1.09 -17.24 -7.59
C GLU A 289 0.14 -17.51 -6.43
N ILE A 290 0.65 -18.29 -5.49
CA ILE A 290 -0.07 -18.78 -4.33
C ILE A 290 0.76 -18.37 -3.11
N TRP A 291 0.45 -17.19 -2.59
CA TRP A 291 1.02 -16.70 -1.33
C TRP A 291 0.64 -17.64 -0.20
N LEU A 292 1.67 -18.19 0.44
CA LEU A 292 1.51 -19.04 1.60
C LEU A 292 1.53 -18.17 2.85
N ASP A 293 0.72 -18.55 3.83
CA ASP A 293 0.74 -17.91 5.13
C ASP A 293 2.11 -18.06 5.79
N GLU A 294 2.44 -17.12 6.68
CA GLU A 294 3.69 -17.13 7.44
C GLU A 294 3.41 -17.43 8.90
N THR A 295 4.33 -18.14 9.56
CA THR A 295 4.26 -18.34 11.00
C THR A 295 5.06 -17.27 11.73
N GLU A 296 4.59 -16.85 12.90
CA GLU A 296 5.44 -16.23 13.92
C GLU A 296 6.52 -17.20 14.46
N GLY A 297 6.44 -18.49 14.10
CA GLY A 297 7.38 -19.54 14.44
C GLY A 297 8.39 -19.86 13.35
N GLN A 298 9.31 -20.77 13.67
CA GLN A 298 10.44 -21.15 12.81
C GLN A 298 10.16 -22.40 11.95
N ASP A 299 8.99 -23.05 12.08
CA ASP A 299 8.70 -24.35 11.42
C ASP A 299 7.66 -24.22 10.30
N LEU A 300 8.12 -24.24 9.05
CA LEU A 300 7.26 -24.16 7.87
C LEU A 300 6.36 -25.39 7.71
N PHE A 301 6.73 -26.56 8.25
CA PHE A 301 5.91 -27.77 8.14
C PHE A 301 4.62 -27.68 8.97
N ALA A 302 4.58 -26.82 9.99
CA ALA A 302 3.36 -26.55 10.74
C ALA A 302 2.24 -25.96 9.87
N LEU A 303 2.60 -25.29 8.77
CA LEU A 303 1.67 -24.68 7.82
C LEU A 303 1.12 -25.63 6.76
N ASN A 304 1.62 -26.86 6.66
CA ASN A 304 1.32 -27.77 5.54
C ASN A 304 -0.17 -27.84 5.20
N LYS A 305 -1.04 -28.01 6.20
CA LYS A 305 -2.49 -28.11 5.97
C LYS A 305 -3.08 -26.82 5.39
N GLN A 306 -2.63 -25.67 5.90
CA GLN A 306 -3.08 -24.36 5.46
C GLN A 306 -2.54 -24.03 4.06
N SER A 307 -1.25 -24.28 3.81
CA SER A 307 -0.63 -24.12 2.48
C SER A 307 -1.27 -25.02 1.42
N GLN A 308 -1.53 -26.29 1.75
CA GLN A 308 -2.23 -27.22 0.85
C GLN A 308 -3.67 -26.77 0.57
N GLN A 309 -4.36 -26.25 1.58
CA GLN A 309 -5.71 -25.71 1.40
C GLN A 309 -5.72 -24.50 0.48
N GLU A 310 -4.74 -23.59 0.61
CA GLU A 310 -4.58 -22.44 -0.27
C GLU A 310 -4.30 -22.85 -1.72
N ILE A 311 -3.42 -23.85 -1.91
CA ILE A 311 -3.16 -24.45 -3.22
C ILE A 311 -4.43 -25.05 -3.82
N ALA A 312 -5.21 -25.78 -3.03
CA ALA A 312 -6.48 -26.34 -3.47
C ALA A 312 -7.48 -25.23 -3.87
N TYR A 313 -7.55 -24.12 -3.13
CA TYR A 313 -8.39 -22.98 -3.51
C TYR A 313 -7.95 -22.35 -4.83
N ALA A 314 -6.65 -22.11 -5.01
CA ALA A 314 -6.09 -21.57 -6.24
C ALA A 314 -6.33 -22.49 -7.45
N ILE A 315 -6.30 -23.81 -7.27
CA ILE A 315 -6.60 -24.77 -8.35
C ILE A 315 -8.11 -24.84 -8.61
N ASP A 316 -8.94 -24.94 -7.57
CA ASP A 316 -10.39 -24.99 -7.74
C ASP A 316 -10.93 -23.72 -8.42
N LEU A 317 -10.41 -22.54 -8.07
CA LEU A 317 -10.89 -21.28 -8.65
C LEU A 317 -10.57 -21.15 -10.14
N ILE A 318 -9.37 -21.54 -10.58
CA ILE A 318 -8.98 -21.40 -12.00
C ILE A 318 -9.73 -22.40 -12.90
N HIS A 319 -10.24 -23.48 -12.33
CA HIS A 319 -11.15 -24.43 -12.97
C HIS A 319 -12.63 -24.04 -12.81
N GLY A 320 -12.93 -22.83 -12.32
CA GLY A 320 -14.31 -22.35 -12.15
C GLY A 320 -15.11 -23.13 -11.10
N GLN A 321 -14.44 -23.69 -10.09
CA GLN A 321 -15.03 -24.50 -9.03
C GLN A 321 -14.78 -23.96 -7.61
N GLY A 322 -14.20 -22.77 -7.49
CA GLY A 322 -13.78 -22.18 -6.22
C GLY A 322 -14.95 -21.75 -5.33
N ASP A 323 -14.89 -22.14 -4.07
CA ASP A 323 -15.70 -21.62 -2.97
C ASP A 323 -14.73 -21.27 -1.84
N ILE A 324 -14.39 -19.98 -1.74
CA ILE A 324 -13.33 -19.50 -0.84
C ILE A 324 -13.97 -18.76 0.34
N PRO A 325 -13.66 -19.17 1.58
CA PRO A 325 -14.23 -18.57 2.78
C PRO A 325 -13.73 -17.13 2.99
N MET A 326 -14.57 -16.32 3.64
CA MET A 326 -14.19 -14.96 4.03
C MET A 326 -13.10 -15.00 5.11
N ARG A 327 -11.96 -14.36 4.85
CA ARG A 327 -10.89 -14.10 5.83
C ARG A 327 -10.46 -12.64 5.70
N LEU A 328 -10.09 -12.01 6.81
CA LEU A 328 -9.60 -10.63 6.80
C LEU A 328 -8.38 -10.52 5.87
N GLY A 329 -8.38 -9.55 4.97
CA GLY A 329 -7.26 -9.33 4.05
C GLY A 329 -7.11 -10.36 2.93
N HIS A 330 -8.07 -11.28 2.76
CA HIS A 330 -8.03 -12.32 1.74
C HIS A 330 -9.26 -12.26 0.82
N ALA A 331 -9.04 -12.46 -0.49
CA ALA A 331 -10.14 -12.58 -1.44
C ALA A 331 -11.04 -13.79 -1.10
N ASN A 332 -12.34 -13.67 -1.35
CA ASN A 332 -13.33 -14.69 -1.03
C ASN A 332 -14.48 -14.70 -2.04
N GLY A 333 -15.35 -15.70 -1.95
CA GLY A 333 -16.54 -15.81 -2.78
C GLY A 333 -16.55 -17.04 -3.68
N LEU A 334 -17.34 -16.96 -4.74
CA LEU A 334 -17.63 -18.02 -5.69
C LEU A 334 -16.95 -17.73 -7.03
N TYR A 335 -16.06 -18.63 -7.44
CA TYR A 335 -15.29 -18.54 -8.67
C TYR A 335 -15.88 -19.54 -9.66
N ILE A 336 -16.81 -19.06 -10.49
CA ILE A 336 -17.64 -19.90 -11.37
C ILE A 336 -17.16 -19.93 -12.83
N VAL A 337 -16.07 -19.23 -13.14
CA VAL A 337 -15.54 -19.12 -14.49
C VAL A 337 -14.30 -19.98 -14.63
N ASP A 338 -14.35 -20.96 -15.55
CA ASP A 338 -13.16 -21.75 -15.89
C ASP A 338 -12.24 -20.92 -16.79
N ILE A 339 -11.03 -20.67 -16.31
CA ILE A 339 -9.94 -20.00 -17.04
C ILE A 339 -8.73 -20.91 -17.23
N SER A 340 -8.86 -22.20 -16.90
CA SER A 340 -7.76 -23.17 -16.84
C SER A 340 -6.98 -23.26 -18.17
N GLU A 341 -7.65 -23.04 -19.31
CA GLU A 341 -7.01 -23.02 -20.63
C GLU A 341 -6.04 -21.86 -20.86
N TYR A 342 -6.16 -20.79 -20.05
CA TYR A 342 -5.34 -19.59 -20.12
C TYR A 342 -4.31 -19.51 -18.99
N VAL A 343 -4.24 -20.50 -18.08
CA VAL A 343 -3.26 -20.51 -16.99
C VAL A 343 -1.97 -21.19 -17.44
N LEU A 344 -0.90 -20.40 -17.58
CA LEU A 344 0.43 -20.85 -18.01
C LEU A 344 1.11 -21.71 -16.95
N GLY A 345 0.97 -21.36 -15.67
CA GLY A 345 1.60 -22.10 -14.57
C GLY A 345 1.20 -21.60 -13.19
N LEU A 346 1.51 -22.41 -12.18
CA LEU A 346 1.33 -22.10 -10.76
C LEU A 346 2.68 -21.76 -10.14
N LEU A 347 2.71 -20.77 -9.26
CA LEU A 347 3.92 -20.38 -8.53
C LEU A 347 3.65 -20.47 -7.03
N ILE A 348 4.42 -21.29 -6.33
CA ILE A 348 4.22 -21.58 -4.91
C ILE A 348 5.13 -20.70 -4.06
N GLY A 349 4.56 -20.08 -3.02
CA GLY A 349 5.30 -19.30 -2.04
C GLY A 349 5.38 -17.82 -2.39
N ARG A 350 6.33 -17.15 -1.72
CA ARG A 350 6.74 -15.74 -1.91
C ARG A 350 8.26 -15.67 -1.76
N GLU A 351 8.83 -14.47 -1.86
CA GLU A 351 10.23 -14.23 -1.49
C GLU A 351 10.44 -14.54 -0.01
N LEU A 352 10.91 -15.76 0.32
CA LEU A 352 11.19 -16.18 1.69
C LEU A 352 12.37 -15.42 2.25
N GLU A 353 12.28 -15.00 3.51
CA GLU A 353 13.35 -14.34 4.23
C GLU A 353 14.47 -15.32 4.65
N PRO A 354 15.76 -14.99 4.46
CA PRO A 354 16.88 -15.85 4.84
C PRO A 354 16.83 -16.35 6.27
N HIS A 355 16.45 -15.51 7.24
CA HIS A 355 16.35 -15.95 8.64
C HIS A 355 15.31 -17.06 8.82
N LEU A 356 14.18 -16.99 8.12
CA LEU A 356 13.12 -18.00 8.17
C LEU A 356 13.60 -19.32 7.58
N VAL A 357 14.35 -19.27 6.47
CA VAL A 357 14.93 -20.46 5.83
C VAL A 357 15.99 -21.10 6.73
N VAL A 358 16.89 -20.31 7.33
CA VAL A 358 17.87 -20.81 8.30
C VAL A 358 17.18 -21.49 9.48
N ALA A 359 16.19 -20.83 10.07
CA ALA A 359 15.50 -21.32 11.26
C ALA A 359 14.72 -22.62 10.97
N ASN A 360 14.00 -22.69 9.84
CA ASN A 360 13.28 -23.90 9.44
C ASN A 360 14.23 -25.07 9.17
N ASN A 361 15.37 -24.81 8.51
CA ASN A 361 16.37 -25.83 8.25
C ASN A 361 16.99 -26.39 9.54
N GLN A 362 17.24 -25.54 10.53
CA GLN A 362 17.74 -25.96 11.84
C GLN A 362 16.68 -26.76 12.61
N PHE A 363 15.44 -26.30 12.61
CA PHE A 363 14.34 -26.98 13.31
C PHE A 363 14.03 -28.37 12.73
N ASN A 364 14.22 -28.53 11.42
CA ASN A 364 13.89 -29.74 10.67
C ASN A 364 15.12 -30.42 10.04
N GLU A 365 16.29 -30.37 10.68
CA GLU A 365 17.58 -30.83 10.12
C GLU A 365 17.58 -32.26 9.54
N ASN A 366 16.71 -33.13 10.07
CA ASN A 366 16.59 -34.53 9.65
C ASN A 366 15.73 -34.72 8.38
N ARG A 367 15.06 -33.67 7.90
CA ARG A 367 14.24 -33.71 6.68
C ARG A 367 15.08 -33.29 5.48
N THR A 368 15.74 -34.25 4.86
CA THR A 368 16.67 -34.00 3.74
C THR A 368 16.21 -34.53 2.40
N SER A 369 15.06 -35.23 2.35
CA SER A 369 14.55 -35.86 1.12
C SER A 369 13.02 -35.90 1.10
N TYR A 370 12.42 -35.89 -0.08
CA TYR A 370 10.99 -36.06 -0.33
C TYR A 370 10.75 -37.00 -1.51
N ALA A 371 9.89 -38.01 -1.35
CA ALA A 371 9.52 -38.93 -2.42
C ALA A 371 8.05 -38.67 -2.82
N GLY A 372 7.85 -37.92 -3.91
CA GLY A 372 6.52 -37.57 -4.41
C GLY A 372 6.07 -38.41 -5.60
N LYS A 373 4.81 -38.21 -6.00
CA LYS A 373 4.23 -38.90 -7.17
C LYS A 373 4.69 -38.27 -8.49
N TYR A 374 4.75 -36.95 -8.52
CA TYR A 374 5.09 -36.13 -9.68
C TYR A 374 6.44 -35.44 -9.54
N ILE A 375 6.81 -35.04 -8.32
CA ILE A 375 8.06 -34.33 -8.04
C ILE A 375 8.73 -34.92 -6.80
N SER A 376 10.04 -35.19 -6.89
CA SER A 376 10.82 -35.76 -5.80
C SER A 376 12.08 -34.93 -5.52
N LEU A 377 12.66 -35.10 -4.34
CA LEU A 377 13.93 -34.51 -3.92
C LEU A 377 14.73 -35.58 -3.18
N GLU A 378 15.82 -36.07 -3.77
CA GLU A 378 16.64 -37.12 -3.15
C GLU A 378 17.51 -36.59 -2.00
N GLN A 379 18.03 -35.37 -2.16
CA GLN A 379 18.87 -34.70 -1.17
C GLN A 379 18.72 -33.18 -1.27
N GLY A 380 18.42 -32.54 -0.15
CA GLY A 380 18.32 -31.08 -0.01
C GLY A 380 18.17 -30.66 1.45
N ASN A 381 17.89 -29.39 1.67
CA ASN A 381 17.55 -28.85 2.99
C ASN A 381 16.05 -28.98 3.31
N ALA A 382 15.66 -28.72 4.56
CA ALA A 382 14.27 -28.92 4.99
C ALA A 382 13.28 -27.99 4.29
N THR A 383 13.68 -26.76 3.97
CA THR A 383 12.86 -25.81 3.20
C THR A 383 12.66 -26.28 1.76
N GLU A 384 13.70 -26.81 1.10
CA GLU A 384 13.60 -27.44 -0.22
C GLU A 384 12.65 -28.66 -0.19
N VAL A 385 12.71 -29.48 0.86
CA VAL A 385 11.78 -30.61 1.08
C VAL A 385 10.33 -30.13 1.22
N TRP A 386 10.11 -29.06 1.99
CA TRP A 386 8.79 -28.47 2.19
C TRP A 386 8.19 -27.97 0.88
N LEU A 387 8.95 -27.14 0.14
CA LEU A 387 8.55 -26.61 -1.17
C LEU A 387 8.27 -27.73 -2.17
N THR A 388 9.14 -28.75 -2.24
CA THR A 388 8.94 -29.91 -3.12
C THR A 388 7.62 -30.62 -2.82
N GLY A 389 7.31 -30.83 -1.54
CA GLY A 389 6.05 -31.46 -1.12
C GLY A 389 4.81 -30.66 -1.49
N LEU A 390 4.87 -29.32 -1.42
CA LEU A 390 3.77 -28.46 -1.85
C LEU A 390 3.57 -28.45 -3.37
N MET A 391 4.67 -28.44 -4.15
CA MET A 391 4.59 -28.54 -5.61
C MET A 391 4.02 -29.90 -6.06
N ASP A 392 4.45 -30.99 -5.42
CA ASP A 392 3.94 -32.33 -5.69
C ASP A 392 2.44 -32.43 -5.35
N TYR A 393 2.03 -31.84 -4.22
CA TYR A 393 0.62 -31.72 -3.86
C TYR A 393 -0.18 -30.94 -4.89
N ALA A 394 0.30 -29.80 -5.39
CA ALA A 394 -0.37 -29.02 -6.42
C ALA A 394 -0.58 -29.84 -7.71
N ALA A 395 0.49 -30.49 -8.19
CA ALA A 395 0.43 -31.37 -9.36
C ALA A 395 -0.53 -32.55 -9.16
N GLN A 396 -0.56 -33.12 -7.95
CA GLN A 396 -1.44 -34.22 -7.61
C GLN A 396 -2.91 -33.78 -7.54
N TYR A 397 -3.20 -32.72 -6.82
CA TYR A 397 -4.55 -32.23 -6.62
C TYR A 397 -5.23 -31.93 -7.95
N GLU A 398 -4.53 -31.23 -8.86
CA GLU A 398 -5.06 -30.93 -10.18
C GLU A 398 -5.24 -32.19 -11.04
N SER A 399 -4.24 -33.07 -11.05
CA SER A 399 -4.30 -34.30 -11.84
C SER A 399 -5.45 -35.21 -11.41
N ASP A 400 -5.66 -35.36 -10.10
CA ASP A 400 -6.62 -36.31 -9.55
C ASP A 400 -8.07 -35.75 -9.64
N ARG A 401 -8.25 -34.42 -9.54
CA ARG A 401 -9.57 -33.77 -9.54
C ARG A 401 -10.05 -33.30 -10.92
N TYR A 402 -9.14 -32.82 -11.76
CA TYR A 402 -9.47 -32.19 -13.04
C TYR A 402 -8.88 -32.93 -14.24
N ASN A 403 -8.05 -33.96 -14.02
CA ASN A 403 -7.31 -34.67 -15.06
C ASN A 403 -6.50 -33.72 -15.96
N GLN A 404 -5.98 -32.64 -15.38
CA GLN A 404 -5.14 -31.66 -16.04
C GLN A 404 -3.77 -31.55 -15.33
N GLN A 405 -2.75 -31.13 -16.07
CA GLN A 405 -1.46 -30.74 -15.52
C GLN A 405 -0.99 -29.45 -16.17
N ARG A 406 -0.33 -28.62 -15.38
CA ARG A 406 0.37 -27.40 -15.84
C ARG A 406 1.70 -27.23 -15.10
N PRO A 407 2.63 -26.41 -15.63
CA PRO A 407 3.88 -26.09 -14.96
C PRO A 407 3.66 -25.60 -13.53
N VAL A 408 4.47 -26.11 -12.60
CA VAL A 408 4.48 -25.66 -11.20
C VAL A 408 5.90 -25.19 -10.87
N GLY A 409 6.02 -24.07 -10.17
CA GLY A 409 7.31 -23.52 -9.76
C GLY A 409 7.28 -22.91 -8.38
N VAL A 410 8.42 -22.38 -7.95
CA VAL A 410 8.58 -21.65 -6.68
C VAL A 410 9.06 -20.22 -6.93
N VAL A 411 8.68 -19.32 -6.02
CA VAL A 411 9.25 -17.97 -5.94
C VAL A 411 10.60 -18.06 -5.21
N ASN A 412 11.62 -17.43 -5.79
CA ASN A 412 12.94 -17.29 -5.19
C ASN A 412 13.51 -15.88 -5.51
N TRP A 413 14.63 -15.53 -4.89
CA TRP A 413 15.27 -14.23 -5.08
C TRP A 413 16.77 -14.31 -4.77
N PRO A 414 17.58 -13.33 -5.22
CA PRO A 414 19.05 -13.41 -5.11
C PRO A 414 19.57 -13.67 -3.68
N GLY A 415 18.88 -13.22 -2.63
CA GLY A 415 19.31 -13.46 -1.25
C GLY A 415 19.39 -14.94 -0.84
N LEU A 416 18.68 -15.82 -1.57
CA LEU A 416 18.61 -17.26 -1.35
C LEU A 416 19.11 -18.06 -2.57
N ASP A 417 19.80 -17.39 -3.50
CA ASP A 417 20.32 -18.06 -4.69
C ASP A 417 21.42 -19.10 -4.33
N PRO A 418 21.68 -20.09 -5.19
CA PRO A 418 22.68 -21.14 -4.93
C PRO A 418 24.12 -20.72 -5.26
N LEU A 419 24.37 -19.47 -5.65
CA LEU A 419 25.71 -18.95 -5.92
C LEU A 419 26.33 -18.45 -4.61
N THR A 420 27.67 -18.40 -4.57
CA THR A 420 28.40 -17.79 -3.45
C THR A 420 28.87 -16.39 -3.85
N HIS A 421 28.69 -15.42 -2.96
CA HIS A 421 28.96 -14.01 -3.23
C HIS A 421 30.03 -13.45 -2.28
N PRO A 422 31.34 -13.50 -2.62
CA PRO A 422 32.44 -13.07 -1.75
C PRO A 422 32.34 -11.63 -1.23
N THR A 423 31.63 -10.77 -1.96
CA THR A 423 31.37 -9.37 -1.59
C THR A 423 30.27 -9.16 -0.56
N GLU A 424 29.55 -10.22 -0.18
CA GLU A 424 28.51 -10.21 0.84
C GLU A 424 29.00 -11.03 2.04
N ALA A 425 29.28 -10.38 3.17
CA ALA A 425 29.57 -11.07 4.43
C ALA A 425 28.29 -11.16 5.28
N THR A 426 28.12 -12.28 5.97
CA THR A 426 27.09 -12.43 7.01
C THR A 426 27.37 -11.46 8.16
N LEU A 427 26.38 -11.18 9.00
CA LEU A 427 26.57 -10.29 10.14
C LEU A 427 27.61 -10.82 11.12
N GLU A 428 27.67 -12.14 11.31
CA GLU A 428 28.69 -12.78 12.14
C GLU A 428 30.11 -12.54 11.60
N GLU A 429 30.32 -12.76 10.30
CA GLU A 429 31.58 -12.49 9.62
C GLU A 429 31.94 -10.99 9.69
N GLU A 430 30.97 -10.12 9.43
CA GLU A 430 31.13 -8.67 9.50
C GLU A 430 31.55 -8.23 10.92
N PHE A 431 30.92 -8.78 11.95
CA PHE A 431 31.22 -8.44 13.35
C PHE A 431 32.58 -8.95 13.78
N ALA A 432 33.00 -10.13 13.31
CA ALA A 432 34.35 -10.63 13.55
C ALA A 432 35.40 -9.69 12.95
N ILE A 433 35.19 -9.23 11.71
CA ILE A 433 36.07 -8.23 11.05
C ILE A 433 36.10 -6.93 11.84
N ARG A 434 34.95 -6.40 12.25
CA ARG A 434 34.86 -5.13 13.00
C ARG A 434 35.52 -5.21 14.38
N ARG A 435 35.32 -6.31 15.12
CA ARG A 435 36.02 -6.57 16.40
C ARG A 435 37.53 -6.62 16.22
N SER A 436 38.02 -7.23 15.14
CA SER A 436 39.45 -7.27 14.82
C SER A 436 40.05 -5.88 14.56
N ARG A 437 39.22 -4.91 14.17
CA ARG A 437 39.59 -3.50 13.94
C ARG A 437 39.44 -2.60 15.17
N GLY A 438 39.07 -3.17 16.32
CA GLY A 438 38.99 -2.45 17.59
C GLY A 438 37.59 -1.95 17.97
N GLU A 439 36.56 -2.21 17.17
CA GLU A 439 35.18 -1.92 17.57
C GLU A 439 34.75 -2.86 18.71
N ARG A 440 34.33 -2.28 19.84
CA ARG A 440 33.85 -3.02 21.01
C ARG A 440 32.35 -2.80 21.21
N GLY A 441 31.72 -3.64 22.04
CA GLY A 441 30.29 -3.54 22.34
C GLY A 441 29.36 -3.97 21.19
N LEU A 442 29.88 -4.73 20.21
CA LEU A 442 29.08 -5.32 19.14
C LEU A 442 28.41 -6.61 19.65
N GLU A 443 27.10 -6.55 19.89
CA GLU A 443 26.27 -7.69 20.24
C GLU A 443 25.56 -8.23 19.00
N LEU A 444 25.77 -9.52 18.69
CA LEU A 444 25.03 -10.15 17.60
C LEU A 444 23.55 -10.16 17.99
N PRO A 445 22.64 -9.63 17.15
CA PRO A 445 21.22 -9.80 17.38
C PRO A 445 20.86 -11.29 17.24
N ASP A 446 19.65 -11.64 17.67
CA ASP A 446 19.11 -12.98 17.44
C ASP A 446 19.13 -13.30 15.94
N PRO A 447 19.83 -14.37 15.49
CA PRO A 447 19.91 -14.74 14.08
C PRO A 447 18.54 -14.99 13.44
N SER A 448 17.53 -15.34 14.24
CA SER A 448 16.16 -15.51 13.74
C SER A 448 15.44 -14.20 13.38
N LEU A 449 16.11 -13.05 13.54
CA LEU A 449 15.58 -11.73 13.21
C LEU A 449 16.39 -11.00 12.12
N ILE A 450 17.33 -11.69 11.45
CA ILE A 450 18.33 -11.04 10.57
C ILE A 450 18.37 -11.70 9.20
N ASP A 451 18.07 -10.91 8.17
CA ASP A 451 18.23 -11.31 6.78
C ASP A 451 19.69 -11.20 6.30
N ASP A 452 20.50 -12.18 6.68
CA ASP A 452 21.84 -12.36 6.12
C ASP A 452 21.75 -13.01 4.73
N LEU A 453 22.03 -12.19 3.72
CA LEU A 453 22.09 -12.62 2.32
C LEU A 453 23.29 -13.55 2.11
N ASP A 454 23.13 -14.58 1.26
CA ASP A 454 24.18 -15.58 0.99
C ASP A 454 24.62 -16.39 2.24
N ALA A 455 23.73 -16.49 3.25
CA ALA A 455 23.92 -17.37 4.42
C ALA A 455 23.31 -18.76 4.23
N VAL A 456 22.29 -18.87 3.38
CA VAL A 456 21.57 -20.11 3.05
C VAL A 456 21.02 -20.01 1.63
N SER A 457 20.83 -21.16 0.97
CA SER A 457 20.32 -21.22 -0.39
C SER A 457 19.06 -22.09 -0.51
N ILE A 458 18.24 -21.81 -1.51
CA ILE A 458 17.23 -22.72 -2.05
C ILE A 458 17.63 -23.04 -3.49
N ASP A 459 17.96 -24.31 -3.76
CA ASP A 459 18.43 -24.78 -5.07
C ASP A 459 17.44 -25.76 -5.71
N GLU A 460 16.55 -25.21 -6.53
CA GLU A 460 15.49 -25.96 -7.20
C GLU A 460 16.02 -26.95 -8.24
N THR A 461 17.29 -26.82 -8.67
CA THR A 461 17.89 -27.78 -9.61
C THR A 461 18.02 -29.18 -9.03
N ARG A 462 17.87 -29.32 -7.71
CA ARG A 462 17.87 -30.60 -6.99
C ARG A 462 16.54 -31.35 -7.10
N MET A 463 15.47 -30.67 -7.49
CA MET A 463 14.15 -31.28 -7.65
C MET A 463 14.10 -32.11 -8.94
N GLN A 464 13.52 -33.31 -8.84
CA GLN A 464 13.40 -34.26 -9.93
C GLN A 464 11.95 -34.38 -10.38
N VAL A 465 11.72 -34.26 -11.69
CA VAL A 465 10.42 -34.46 -12.32
C VAL A 465 10.24 -35.93 -12.65
N ASN A 466 9.23 -36.57 -12.07
CA ASN A 466 8.90 -37.96 -12.35
C ASN A 466 8.18 -38.09 -13.71
N GLU A 467 8.26 -39.25 -14.36
CA GLU A 467 7.69 -39.50 -15.70
C GLU A 467 6.17 -39.22 -15.81
N GLN A 468 5.44 -39.30 -14.70
CA GLN A 468 4.00 -39.05 -14.66
C GLN A 468 3.63 -37.55 -14.77
N PHE A 469 4.61 -36.64 -14.64
CA PHE A 469 4.39 -35.21 -14.68
C PHE A 469 4.89 -34.61 -16.00
N ALA A 470 4.01 -34.56 -16.99
CA ALA A 470 4.36 -34.11 -18.33
C ALA A 470 4.48 -32.59 -18.47
N ALA A 471 3.97 -31.83 -17.50
CA ALA A 471 4.00 -30.38 -17.52
C ALA A 471 5.35 -29.78 -17.04
N GLY A 472 6.05 -30.48 -16.15
CA GLY A 472 7.37 -30.09 -15.65
C GLY A 472 7.39 -28.92 -14.67
N ILE A 473 8.59 -28.52 -14.24
CA ILE A 473 8.81 -27.52 -13.19
C ILE A 473 9.62 -26.32 -13.68
N PHE A 474 9.40 -25.17 -13.04
CA PHE A 474 10.16 -23.95 -13.30
C PHE A 474 10.49 -23.22 -11.99
N THR A 475 11.35 -22.21 -12.05
CA THR A 475 11.59 -21.28 -10.92
C THR A 475 11.43 -19.85 -11.39
N SER A 476 11.03 -18.98 -10.46
CA SER A 476 10.84 -17.55 -10.69
C SER A 476 11.73 -16.76 -9.75
N TYR A 477 12.55 -15.87 -10.31
CA TYR A 477 13.43 -15.00 -9.54
C TYR A 477 12.97 -13.54 -9.60
N SER A 478 12.84 -12.90 -8.45
CA SER A 478 12.68 -11.45 -8.34
C SER A 478 14.06 -10.78 -8.35
N VAL A 479 14.42 -10.15 -9.46
CA VAL A 479 15.77 -9.60 -9.66
C VAL A 479 15.71 -8.11 -9.93
N PHE A 480 16.34 -7.34 -9.05
CA PHE A 480 16.49 -5.89 -9.19
C PHE A 480 17.96 -5.52 -9.35
N PRO A 481 18.30 -4.47 -10.12
CA PRO A 481 19.71 -4.13 -10.36
C PRO A 481 20.42 -3.54 -9.14
N TYR A 482 19.68 -2.98 -8.19
CA TYR A 482 20.19 -2.20 -7.06
C TYR A 482 20.26 -2.97 -5.74
N TYR A 483 19.71 -4.19 -5.67
CA TYR A 483 19.69 -5.00 -4.45
C TYR A 483 19.48 -6.48 -4.80
N PRO A 484 20.19 -7.42 -4.14
CA PRO A 484 21.28 -7.23 -3.17
C PRO A 484 22.51 -6.49 -3.69
N ASP A 485 23.33 -5.99 -2.77
CA ASP A 485 24.50 -5.18 -3.12
C ASP A 485 25.56 -5.97 -3.91
N PHE A 486 25.65 -7.29 -3.73
CA PHE A 486 26.59 -8.13 -4.48
C PHE A 486 26.36 -8.07 -6.00
N ILE A 487 25.14 -7.78 -6.47
CA ILE A 487 24.81 -7.72 -7.91
C ILE A 487 25.72 -6.73 -8.62
N TYR A 488 25.98 -5.58 -8.01
CA TYR A 488 26.83 -4.54 -8.58
C TYR A 488 28.22 -4.44 -7.91
N ARG A 489 28.49 -5.18 -6.83
CA ARG A 489 29.82 -5.22 -6.17
C ARG A 489 30.72 -6.32 -6.67
N GLU A 490 30.18 -7.45 -7.12
CA GLU A 490 30.98 -8.59 -7.55
C GLU A 490 31.71 -8.28 -8.86
N ALA A 491 33.04 -8.46 -8.85
CA ALA A 491 33.88 -8.12 -10.00
C ALA A 491 33.54 -8.94 -11.26
N SER A 492 33.10 -10.19 -11.08
CA SER A 492 32.66 -11.06 -12.17
C SER A 492 31.43 -10.48 -12.88
N TYR A 493 30.48 -9.93 -12.14
CA TYR A 493 29.27 -9.31 -12.70
C TYR A 493 29.59 -7.96 -13.35
N GLN A 494 30.39 -7.10 -12.72
CA GLN A 494 30.80 -5.79 -13.26
C GLN A 494 31.53 -5.87 -14.62
N SER A 495 32.18 -7.00 -14.91
CA SER A 495 32.85 -7.24 -16.19
C SER A 495 31.88 -7.37 -17.37
N ALA A 496 30.59 -7.63 -17.08
CA ALA A 496 29.55 -7.78 -18.09
C ALA A 496 29.27 -6.48 -18.85
N ARG A 497 28.97 -6.64 -20.14
CA ARG A 497 28.60 -5.59 -21.08
C ARG A 497 27.41 -6.10 -21.89
N ASP A 498 26.46 -5.22 -22.16
CA ASP A 498 25.46 -5.40 -23.21
C ASP A 498 25.77 -4.43 -24.37
N SER A 499 24.82 -4.27 -25.30
CA SER A 499 24.93 -3.37 -26.45
C SER A 499 25.07 -1.89 -26.08
N GLU A 500 24.68 -1.49 -24.86
CA GLU A 500 24.67 -0.10 -24.41
C GLU A 500 25.82 0.25 -23.45
N GLY A 501 26.49 -0.75 -22.86
CA GLY A 501 27.68 -0.54 -22.04
C GLY A 501 27.79 -1.47 -20.82
N PRO A 502 28.47 -1.03 -19.74
CA PRO A 502 28.57 -1.78 -18.48
C PRO A 502 27.19 -2.16 -17.93
N ASN A 503 27.05 -3.42 -17.53
CA ASN A 503 25.78 -3.93 -17.01
C ASN A 503 25.99 -5.08 -16.02
N PRO A 504 26.22 -4.78 -14.73
CA PRO A 504 26.38 -5.82 -13.70
C PRO A 504 25.13 -6.66 -13.49
N TYR A 505 23.93 -6.08 -13.67
CA TYR A 505 22.66 -6.81 -13.64
C TYR A 505 22.65 -7.94 -14.69
N PHE A 506 23.07 -7.67 -15.92
CA PHE A 506 23.24 -8.70 -16.95
C PHE A 506 24.34 -9.72 -16.61
N GLY A 507 25.38 -9.30 -15.89
CA GLY A 507 26.40 -10.19 -15.32
C GLY A 507 25.79 -11.23 -14.38
N TYR A 508 24.98 -10.79 -13.42
CA TYR A 508 24.25 -11.66 -12.50
C TYR A 508 23.27 -12.58 -13.24
N LEU A 509 22.45 -12.04 -14.17
CA LEU A 509 21.50 -12.83 -14.97
C LEU A 509 22.20 -14.00 -15.70
N ARG A 510 23.38 -13.77 -16.28
CA ARG A 510 24.14 -14.85 -16.94
C ARG A 510 24.71 -15.86 -15.95
N ALA A 511 25.14 -15.42 -14.77
CA ALA A 511 25.67 -16.30 -13.74
C ALA A 511 24.58 -17.25 -13.21
N ILE A 512 23.41 -16.71 -12.85
CA ILE A 512 22.30 -17.52 -12.37
C ILE A 512 21.76 -18.42 -13.49
N LYS A 513 21.59 -17.93 -14.72
CA LYS A 513 21.16 -18.78 -15.85
C LYS A 513 22.14 -19.93 -16.12
N ASN A 514 23.44 -19.71 -15.90
CA ASN A 514 24.46 -20.76 -16.04
C ASN A 514 24.32 -21.88 -14.99
N HIS A 515 23.78 -21.59 -13.80
CA HIS A 515 23.38 -22.62 -12.83
C HIS A 515 22.13 -23.38 -13.32
N TYR A 516 21.10 -22.66 -13.76
CA TYR A 516 19.82 -23.21 -14.22
C TYR A 516 19.78 -23.56 -15.73
N LYS A 517 20.88 -24.04 -16.32
CA LYS A 517 20.98 -24.26 -17.79
C LYS A 517 19.84 -25.07 -18.41
N ASN A 518 19.43 -26.12 -17.70
CA ASN A 518 18.43 -27.09 -18.19
C ASN A 518 17.04 -26.87 -17.59
N MET A 519 16.90 -25.93 -16.66
CA MET A 519 15.63 -25.62 -15.99
C MET A 519 15.02 -24.35 -16.58
N THR A 520 13.70 -24.32 -16.66
CA THR A 520 12.96 -23.12 -17.05
C THR A 520 13.04 -22.12 -15.90
N ILE A 521 13.63 -20.96 -16.15
CA ILE A 521 13.78 -19.86 -15.19
C ILE A 521 13.13 -18.60 -15.75
N LEU A 522 12.28 -17.99 -14.94
CA LEU A 522 11.56 -16.75 -15.22
C LEU A 522 12.11 -15.63 -14.33
N VAL A 523 12.23 -14.41 -14.85
CA VAL A 523 12.35 -13.23 -13.97
C VAL A 523 10.93 -12.80 -13.60
N GLY A 524 10.46 -13.19 -12.42
CA GLY A 524 9.09 -12.91 -11.95
C GLY A 524 8.86 -11.46 -11.56
N ASP A 525 9.93 -10.76 -11.19
CA ASP A 525 9.90 -9.34 -10.89
C ASP A 525 11.19 -8.68 -11.36
N TYR A 526 11.04 -7.63 -12.16
CA TYR A 526 12.05 -6.60 -12.38
C TYR A 526 11.35 -5.25 -12.50
N GLY A 527 11.97 -4.19 -12.00
CA GLY A 527 11.29 -2.91 -11.87
C GLY A 527 12.24 -1.77 -11.50
N MET A 528 11.84 -0.55 -11.86
CA MET A 528 12.51 0.69 -11.46
C MET A 528 11.47 1.67 -10.91
N SER A 529 11.83 2.46 -9.90
CA SER A 529 10.91 3.39 -9.24
C SER A 529 11.09 4.82 -9.72
N THR A 530 9.99 5.54 -9.91
CA THR A 530 9.94 6.98 -10.25
C THR A 530 9.67 7.87 -9.03
N SER A 531 9.98 7.38 -7.83
CA SER A 531 9.93 8.19 -6.62
C SER A 531 11.00 9.28 -6.65
N MET A 532 10.82 10.32 -5.85
CA MET A 532 11.87 11.31 -5.58
C MET A 532 12.88 10.77 -4.55
N GLY A 533 12.45 9.81 -3.73
CA GLY A 533 13.26 9.12 -2.72
C GLY A 533 14.29 8.11 -3.27
N VAL A 534 15.53 8.26 -2.78
CA VAL A 534 16.75 7.44 -2.87
C VAL A 534 16.83 6.05 -2.22
N ALA A 535 15.91 5.09 -2.24
CA ALA A 535 16.01 3.94 -1.31
C ALA A 535 17.33 3.13 -1.36
N ARG A 536 17.98 3.00 -2.52
CA ARG A 536 19.31 2.38 -2.71
C ARG A 536 20.04 3.01 -3.90
N PHE A 537 21.36 3.19 -3.80
CA PHE A 537 22.17 3.66 -4.92
C PHE A 537 22.74 2.51 -5.74
N HIS A 538 22.85 2.73 -7.04
CA HIS A 538 23.55 1.88 -7.98
C HIS A 538 24.65 2.69 -8.68
N PRO A 539 25.88 2.16 -8.88
CA PRO A 539 27.01 2.91 -9.43
C PRO A 539 26.79 3.44 -10.86
N LEU A 540 25.85 2.86 -11.61
CA LEU A 540 25.47 3.32 -12.95
C LEU A 540 24.22 4.21 -12.97
N GLY A 541 23.75 4.67 -11.81
CA GLY A 541 22.55 5.51 -11.70
C GLY A 541 21.21 4.76 -11.75
N TRP A 542 21.23 3.42 -11.78
CA TRP A 542 20.03 2.56 -11.76
C TRP A 542 19.52 2.41 -10.32
N ASN A 543 19.26 3.54 -9.68
CA ASN A 543 18.93 3.63 -8.27
C ASN A 543 17.52 3.07 -7.99
N HIS A 544 17.29 2.62 -6.74
CA HIS A 544 15.94 2.32 -6.28
C HIS A 544 15.21 3.65 -5.98
N GLY A 545 14.63 4.24 -7.02
CA GLY A 545 14.02 5.56 -6.99
C GLY A 545 14.92 6.64 -7.60
N GLY A 546 14.48 7.89 -7.57
CA GLY A 546 15.23 9.02 -8.10
C GLY A 546 15.39 9.01 -9.62
N LEU A 547 14.44 8.40 -10.32
CA LEU A 547 14.39 8.35 -11.78
C LEU A 547 13.16 9.10 -12.31
N THR A 548 13.34 9.80 -13.40
CA THR A 548 12.21 10.32 -14.18
C THR A 548 11.43 9.17 -14.82
N GLU A 549 10.18 9.42 -15.18
CA GLU A 549 9.35 8.45 -15.91
C GLU A 549 9.97 8.01 -17.25
N GLN A 550 10.73 8.89 -17.90
CA GLN A 550 11.44 8.56 -19.14
C GLN A 550 12.62 7.61 -18.87
N GLU A 551 13.44 7.92 -17.87
CA GLU A 551 14.57 7.07 -17.46
C GLU A 551 14.09 5.69 -17.00
N GLN A 552 12.98 5.63 -16.26
CA GLN A 552 12.34 4.36 -15.88
C GLN A 552 12.02 3.52 -17.13
N GLY A 553 11.34 4.09 -18.13
CA GLY A 553 10.99 3.37 -19.36
C GLY A 553 12.19 2.86 -20.13
N THR A 554 13.24 3.69 -20.29
CA THR A 554 14.48 3.30 -20.97
C THR A 554 15.18 2.14 -20.24
N LEU A 555 15.30 2.22 -18.91
CA LEU A 555 15.95 1.16 -18.12
C LEU A 555 15.14 -0.13 -18.12
N LEU A 556 13.80 -0.05 -18.03
CA LEU A 556 12.94 -1.23 -18.12
C LEU A 556 13.06 -1.91 -19.48
N ALA A 557 13.04 -1.14 -20.58
CA ALA A 557 13.23 -1.68 -21.92
C ALA A 557 14.58 -2.41 -22.05
N ARG A 558 15.67 -1.81 -21.57
CA ARG A 558 16.99 -2.43 -21.56
C ARG A 558 17.01 -3.73 -20.75
N MET A 559 16.43 -3.74 -19.54
CA MET A 559 16.34 -4.95 -18.72
C MET A 559 15.52 -6.05 -19.39
N THR A 560 14.39 -5.71 -20.01
CA THR A 560 13.57 -6.66 -20.79
C THR A 560 14.41 -7.37 -21.85
N GLU A 561 15.23 -6.62 -22.60
CA GLU A 561 16.13 -7.17 -23.60
C GLU A 561 17.25 -8.01 -22.98
N ASN A 562 17.86 -7.55 -21.88
CA ASN A 562 18.91 -8.30 -21.20
C ASN A 562 18.43 -9.64 -20.64
N ILE A 563 17.20 -9.71 -20.13
CA ILE A 563 16.57 -10.96 -19.66
C ILE A 563 16.44 -11.95 -20.81
N ALA A 564 15.95 -11.48 -21.97
CA ALA A 564 15.84 -12.29 -23.17
C ALA A 564 17.21 -12.76 -23.67
N GLU A 565 18.19 -11.85 -23.74
CA GLU A 565 19.56 -12.14 -24.18
C GLU A 565 20.28 -13.12 -23.25
N ALA A 566 20.02 -13.04 -21.94
CA ALA A 566 20.57 -13.98 -20.97
C ALA A 566 19.98 -15.39 -21.13
N GLY A 567 18.88 -15.57 -21.87
CA GLY A 567 18.26 -16.87 -22.16
C GLY A 567 17.24 -17.32 -21.12
N PHE A 568 16.62 -16.39 -20.40
CA PHE A 568 15.48 -16.70 -19.52
C PHE A 568 14.24 -17.05 -20.35
N ALA A 569 13.30 -17.74 -19.72
CA ALA A 569 12.02 -18.07 -20.34
C ALA A 569 11.08 -16.85 -20.47
N GLY A 570 11.43 -15.75 -19.81
CA GLY A 570 10.73 -14.49 -19.89
C GLY A 570 11.01 -13.57 -18.70
N GLY A 571 10.33 -12.42 -18.71
CA GLY A 571 10.37 -11.45 -17.63
C GLY A 571 8.99 -10.83 -17.39
N VAL A 572 8.67 -10.57 -16.13
CA VAL A 572 7.44 -9.89 -15.70
C VAL A 572 7.77 -8.58 -14.98
N ILE A 573 7.26 -7.46 -15.49
CA ILE A 573 7.49 -6.12 -14.93
C ILE A 573 6.72 -5.95 -13.62
N LYS A 574 7.42 -5.46 -12.58
CA LYS A 574 6.84 -4.90 -11.35
C LYS A 574 6.65 -3.40 -11.53
N GLU A 575 5.44 -2.89 -11.72
CA GLU A 575 4.12 -3.57 -11.81
C GLU A 575 3.14 -2.74 -12.66
N TRP A 576 1.86 -3.13 -12.78
CA TRP A 576 0.90 -2.45 -13.65
C TRP A 576 0.69 -0.96 -13.31
N HIS A 577 0.35 -0.65 -12.06
CA HIS A 577 0.16 0.72 -11.59
C HIS A 577 0.83 0.97 -10.24
N ASN A 578 1.13 2.24 -9.94
CA ASN A 578 1.69 2.67 -8.67
C ASN A 578 0.81 2.23 -7.48
N GLN A 579 1.43 1.97 -6.33
CA GLN A 579 0.77 1.37 -5.15
C GLN A 579 1.01 2.24 -3.91
N TRP A 580 0.09 3.13 -3.56
CA TRP A 580 0.29 4.12 -2.50
C TRP A 580 0.33 3.53 -1.08
N TYR A 581 -0.11 2.28 -0.89
CA TYR A 581 -0.08 1.64 0.43
C TYR A 581 1.27 0.98 0.76
N LYS A 582 2.16 0.79 -0.23
CA LYS A 582 3.34 -0.06 -0.05
C LYS A 582 4.32 0.61 0.90
N PRO A 583 4.66 0.00 2.05
CA PRO A 583 5.60 0.60 2.97
C PRO A 583 7.03 0.42 2.46
N ASN A 584 7.90 1.39 2.78
CA ASN A 584 9.35 1.23 2.66
C ASN A 584 10.01 1.45 4.02
N TRP A 585 11.13 0.77 4.29
CA TRP A 585 11.84 0.85 5.56
C TRP A 585 12.27 2.28 5.97
N LEU A 586 12.44 3.20 5.02
CA LEU A 586 12.81 4.60 5.27
C LEU A 586 11.65 5.46 5.76
N THR A 587 10.43 5.19 5.29
CA THR A 587 9.24 6.03 5.50
C THR A 587 8.24 5.40 6.45
N LYS A 588 8.14 4.07 6.50
CA LYS A 588 7.20 3.32 7.35
C LYS A 588 7.19 3.79 8.81
N PRO A 589 8.33 4.01 9.49
CA PRO A 589 8.32 4.47 10.88
C PRO A 589 7.72 5.88 11.08
N LEU A 590 7.54 6.64 10.00
CA LEU A 590 7.07 8.03 10.00
C LEU A 590 5.63 8.18 9.48
N GLU A 591 5.02 7.12 8.95
CA GLU A 591 3.65 7.12 8.42
C GLU A 591 2.66 6.76 9.54
N ILE A 592 2.22 7.78 10.26
CA ILE A 592 1.43 7.63 11.50
C ILE A 592 0.12 8.41 11.37
N PRO A 593 -1.05 7.73 11.43
CA PRO A 593 -1.22 6.29 11.67
C PRO A 593 -1.08 5.43 10.39
N GLU A 594 -0.59 4.20 10.53
CA GLU A 594 -0.18 3.33 9.40
C GLU A 594 -1.37 2.98 8.48
N GLU A 595 -2.57 2.80 9.04
CA GLU A 595 -3.78 2.45 8.28
C GLU A 595 -4.26 3.55 7.32
N ARG A 596 -3.66 4.75 7.39
CA ARG A 596 -3.97 5.90 6.53
C ARG A 596 -2.91 6.18 5.47
N SER A 597 -1.82 5.41 5.44
CA SER A 597 -0.71 5.54 4.48
C SER A 597 -1.19 5.62 3.03
N ALA A 598 -2.15 4.77 2.64
CA ALA A 598 -2.69 4.72 1.28
C ALA A 598 -3.46 5.99 0.83
N LEU A 599 -3.83 6.89 1.74
CA LEU A 599 -4.63 8.08 1.43
C LEU A 599 -3.83 9.21 0.77
N TRP A 600 -2.52 9.08 0.65
CA TRP A 600 -1.66 10.09 0.03
C TRP A 600 -0.48 9.42 -0.67
N ASN A 601 0.14 10.14 -1.61
CA ASN A 601 1.27 9.62 -2.38
C ASN A 601 2.57 10.11 -1.75
N ASN A 602 3.30 9.21 -1.09
CA ASN A 602 4.57 9.56 -0.48
C ASN A 602 5.70 9.50 -1.52
N LYS A 603 6.00 10.64 -2.14
CA LYS A 603 7.07 10.73 -3.15
C LYS A 603 8.48 10.41 -2.63
N LEU A 604 8.69 10.33 -1.32
CA LEU A 604 9.96 9.87 -0.73
C LEU A 604 10.03 8.36 -0.55
N ASN A 605 8.92 7.65 -0.74
CA ASN A 605 8.82 6.21 -0.70
C ASN A 605 9.09 5.61 -2.08
N ALA A 606 10.17 4.83 -2.20
CA ALA A 606 10.53 4.22 -3.47
C ALA A 606 9.59 3.07 -3.88
N ASP A 607 8.95 2.40 -2.94
CA ASP A 607 8.11 1.23 -3.21
C ASP A 607 6.73 1.58 -3.79
N GLU A 608 6.32 2.85 -3.75
CA GLU A 608 5.06 3.31 -4.35
C GLU A 608 5.18 3.59 -5.87
N GLY A 609 6.41 3.76 -6.38
CA GLY A 609 6.70 4.38 -7.67
C GLY A 609 6.98 3.44 -8.85
N PHE A 610 6.70 2.14 -8.74
CA PHE A 610 7.07 1.11 -9.74
C PHE A 610 6.16 1.01 -10.96
N GLY A 611 4.91 1.46 -10.86
CA GLY A 611 3.88 1.23 -11.87
C GLY A 611 4.24 1.74 -13.27
N LEU A 612 3.70 1.11 -14.32
CA LEU A 612 3.70 1.66 -15.68
C LEU A 612 2.62 2.74 -15.87
N GLN A 613 1.55 2.64 -15.09
CA GLN A 613 0.52 3.64 -14.91
C GLN A 613 0.72 4.37 -13.56
N THR A 614 0.42 5.66 -13.54
CA THR A 614 0.40 6.47 -12.32
C THR A 614 -0.94 7.19 -12.16
N PHE A 615 -1.15 7.72 -10.97
CA PHE A 615 -2.34 8.46 -10.59
C PHE A 615 -1.95 9.89 -10.24
N ASN A 616 -2.57 10.85 -10.90
CA ASN A 616 -2.44 12.26 -10.55
C ASN A 616 -3.70 12.70 -9.81
N ALA A 617 -3.56 13.53 -8.77
CA ALA A 617 -4.68 14.35 -8.34
C ALA A 617 -5.09 15.25 -9.51
N GLN A 618 -6.39 15.53 -9.70
CA GLN A 618 -6.86 16.41 -10.79
C GLN A 618 -6.14 17.78 -10.83
N GLN A 619 -5.57 18.20 -9.69
CA GLN A 619 -4.90 19.48 -9.49
C GLN A 619 -3.36 19.43 -9.57
N ASP A 620 -2.74 18.22 -9.57
CA ASP A 620 -1.27 18.08 -9.43
C ASP A 620 -0.50 18.78 -10.56
N SER A 621 -0.94 18.55 -11.80
CA SER A 621 -0.27 19.10 -12.99
C SER A 621 -0.49 20.60 -13.21
N SER A 622 -1.56 21.19 -12.66
CA SER A 622 -1.90 22.58 -12.99
C SER A 622 -1.08 23.59 -12.19
N HIS A 623 -0.87 23.35 -10.88
CA HIS A 623 -0.15 24.28 -10.01
C HIS A 623 1.36 24.34 -10.34
N PHE A 624 1.97 23.27 -10.84
CA PHE A 624 3.40 23.24 -11.15
C PHE A 624 3.76 23.75 -12.56
N THR A 625 2.80 23.86 -13.48
CA THR A 625 3.07 24.14 -14.90
C THR A 625 2.91 25.59 -15.33
N GLY A 626 2.27 26.45 -14.51
CA GLY A 626 2.24 27.91 -14.75
C GLY A 626 1.03 28.62 -14.17
N VAL A 627 0.91 29.93 -14.42
CA VAL A 627 -0.11 30.83 -13.81
C VAL A 627 -1.56 30.33 -13.91
N ARG A 628 -1.92 29.55 -14.95
CA ARG A 628 -3.29 29.03 -15.11
C ARG A 628 -3.75 28.16 -13.94
N GLY A 629 -2.85 27.34 -13.38
CA GLY A 629 -3.18 26.52 -12.22
C GLY A 629 -3.48 27.33 -10.96
N TRP A 630 -3.02 28.58 -10.90
CA TRP A 630 -3.19 29.47 -9.75
C TRP A 630 -4.37 30.43 -9.91
N SER A 631 -5.11 30.36 -11.02
CA SER A 631 -6.18 31.31 -11.36
C SER A 631 -7.34 31.36 -10.34
N THR A 632 -7.54 30.30 -9.56
CA THR A 632 -8.57 30.21 -8.51
C THR A 632 -7.98 30.32 -7.09
N THR A 633 -6.66 30.46 -6.96
CA THR A 633 -5.97 30.49 -5.66
C THR A 633 -5.77 31.93 -5.21
N THR A 634 -6.44 32.32 -4.13
CA THR A 634 -6.18 33.60 -3.47
C THR A 634 -4.81 33.58 -2.78
N PRO A 635 -3.93 34.58 -3.02
CA PRO A 635 -2.68 34.67 -2.29
C PRO A 635 -2.90 34.78 -0.78
N ILE A 636 -2.05 34.10 0.00
CA ILE A 636 -2.06 34.23 1.47
C ILE A 636 -1.49 35.59 1.90
N TYR A 637 -0.57 36.13 1.09
CA TYR A 637 -0.11 37.51 1.18
C TYR A 637 -0.07 38.14 -0.20
N GLU A 638 -0.44 39.41 -0.27
CA GLU A 638 -0.33 40.22 -1.48
C GLU A 638 0.05 41.65 -1.09
N LYS A 639 1.00 42.23 -1.81
CA LYS A 639 1.36 43.63 -1.68
C LYS A 639 1.49 44.32 -3.03
N THR A 640 1.04 45.57 -3.04
CA THR A 640 1.11 46.47 -4.20
C THR A 640 2.22 47.51 -4.06
N THR A 641 2.79 47.66 -2.86
CA THR A 641 3.87 48.62 -2.56
C THR A 641 5.25 48.12 -3.00
N PRO A 642 6.23 49.02 -3.23
CA PRO A 642 7.64 48.66 -3.46
C PRO A 642 8.28 47.90 -2.28
N ALA A 643 9.54 47.46 -2.45
CA ALA A 643 10.31 46.80 -1.40
C ALA A 643 10.42 47.66 -0.12
N ALA A 644 10.51 46.99 1.03
CA ALA A 644 10.59 47.65 2.34
C ALA A 644 11.88 48.47 2.52
N LEU A 645 13.00 48.02 1.94
CA LEU A 645 14.29 48.71 1.95
C LEU A 645 14.83 48.85 0.52
N ALA A 646 14.83 50.08 -0.01
CA ALA A 646 15.47 50.41 -1.27
C ALA A 646 17.00 50.46 -1.10
N MET A 647 17.72 49.64 -1.86
CA MET A 647 19.19 49.67 -1.89
C MET A 647 19.69 50.46 -3.10
N ASN A 648 20.73 51.28 -2.89
CA ASN A 648 21.33 52.09 -3.95
C ASN A 648 22.35 51.27 -4.76
N ASP A 649 21.91 50.16 -5.35
CA ASP A 649 22.78 49.21 -6.06
C ASP A 649 22.30 48.84 -7.48
N GLU A 650 21.23 49.45 -7.99
CA GLU A 650 20.57 49.23 -9.31
C GLU A 650 19.61 48.01 -9.41
N TRP A 651 19.41 47.19 -8.37
CA TRP A 651 18.70 45.88 -8.49
C TRP A 651 17.42 45.75 -7.62
N ASP A 652 16.74 46.86 -7.36
CA ASP A 652 15.59 46.98 -6.43
C ASP A 652 14.36 46.11 -6.80
N ALA A 653 14.06 45.93 -8.09
CA ALA A 653 12.81 45.28 -8.51
C ALA A 653 12.77 43.75 -8.31
N GLU A 654 13.91 43.05 -8.30
CA GLU A 654 13.96 41.59 -8.08
C GLU A 654 13.74 41.25 -6.60
N ARG A 655 14.23 42.09 -5.69
CA ARG A 655 14.02 41.92 -4.25
C ARG A 655 12.61 42.29 -3.80
N THR A 656 11.81 42.94 -4.64
CA THR A 656 10.42 43.27 -4.32
C THR A 656 9.57 42.00 -4.35
N LEU A 657 9.06 41.54 -3.21
CA LEU A 657 8.11 40.42 -3.16
C LEU A 657 6.69 40.94 -3.47
N ARG A 658 5.90 40.27 -4.30
CA ARG A 658 4.54 40.75 -4.68
C ARG A 658 3.45 39.97 -4.00
N SER A 659 3.50 38.65 -4.09
CA SER A 659 2.50 37.80 -3.47
C SER A 659 3.12 36.45 -3.13
N LEU A 660 2.52 35.80 -2.13
CA LEU A 660 2.80 34.41 -1.79
C LEU A 660 1.45 33.68 -1.84
N SER A 661 1.37 32.64 -2.65
CA SER A 661 0.20 31.77 -2.74
C SER A 661 0.56 30.35 -2.32
N VAL A 662 -0.42 29.66 -1.73
CA VAL A 662 -0.26 28.31 -1.21
C VAL A 662 -1.43 27.46 -1.72
N ALA A 663 -1.12 26.26 -2.19
CA ALA A 663 -2.09 25.25 -2.58
C ALA A 663 -1.56 23.86 -2.18
N SER A 664 -2.40 22.84 -2.21
CA SER A 664 -1.96 21.48 -1.91
C SER A 664 -2.89 20.43 -2.50
N ASP A 665 -2.39 19.22 -2.67
CA ASP A 665 -3.16 18.05 -3.05
C ASP A 665 -2.77 16.82 -2.21
N THR A 666 -3.13 15.62 -2.66
CA THR A 666 -2.82 14.35 -1.99
C THR A 666 -1.33 13.97 -2.04
N THR A 667 -0.47 14.74 -2.68
CA THR A 667 0.94 14.42 -2.91
C THR A 667 1.86 15.55 -2.43
N TYR A 668 1.51 16.80 -2.74
CA TYR A 668 2.39 17.94 -2.58
C TYR A 668 1.72 19.13 -1.86
N LEU A 669 2.57 19.90 -1.18
CA LEU A 669 2.35 21.31 -0.89
C LEU A 669 2.95 22.15 -2.03
N TYR A 670 2.18 23.09 -2.58
CA TYR A 670 2.63 24.03 -3.59
C TYR A 670 2.81 25.43 -3.02
N LEU A 671 3.89 26.10 -3.42
CA LEU A 671 4.16 27.50 -3.09
C LEU A 671 4.40 28.28 -4.38
N ARG A 672 3.82 29.47 -4.48
CA ARG A 672 4.10 30.40 -5.58
C ARG A 672 4.47 31.76 -5.02
N LEU A 673 5.72 32.16 -5.24
CA LEU A 673 6.25 33.44 -4.84
C LEU A 673 6.36 34.34 -6.08
N GLU A 674 5.51 35.35 -6.18
CA GLU A 674 5.65 36.40 -7.19
C GLU A 674 6.64 37.46 -6.72
N VAL A 675 7.47 37.93 -7.65
CA VAL A 675 8.47 38.97 -7.42
C VAL A 675 8.31 40.10 -8.43
N GLY A 676 8.84 41.28 -8.12
CA GLY A 676 8.72 42.47 -8.98
C GLY A 676 9.41 42.30 -10.33
N ASN A 677 10.45 41.48 -10.39
CA ASN A 677 11.16 41.09 -11.59
C ASN A 677 11.84 39.72 -11.42
N LEU A 678 11.96 38.95 -12.49
CA LEU A 678 12.66 37.66 -12.49
C LEU A 678 13.46 37.51 -13.80
N ARG A 679 14.79 37.56 -13.70
CA ARG A 679 15.68 37.40 -14.85
C ARG A 679 15.99 35.95 -15.14
N ARG A 680 16.27 35.67 -16.41
CA ARG A 680 16.60 34.35 -16.94
C ARG A 680 18.07 34.31 -17.35
N ARG A 681 18.77 33.25 -16.98
CA ARG A 681 20.12 32.91 -17.43
C ARG A 681 20.12 32.27 -18.82
N PRO A 682 21.28 32.19 -19.51
CA PRO A 682 21.37 31.50 -20.81
C PRO A 682 20.92 30.04 -20.77
N ASN A 683 21.05 29.35 -19.63
CA ASN A 683 20.60 27.97 -19.41
C ASN A 683 19.14 27.87 -18.91
N ASN A 684 18.31 28.88 -19.20
CA ASN A 684 16.91 28.98 -18.76
C ASN A 684 16.65 28.95 -17.25
N ALA A 685 17.66 28.89 -16.39
CA ALA A 685 17.49 28.96 -14.94
C ALA A 685 17.26 30.42 -14.46
N PRO A 686 16.67 30.64 -13.27
CA PRO A 686 16.53 31.95 -12.67
C PRO A 686 17.90 32.56 -12.37
N ASP A 687 18.04 33.85 -12.68
CA ASP A 687 19.22 34.60 -12.29
C ASP A 687 19.05 35.18 -10.88
N LEU A 688 19.70 34.52 -9.91
CA LEU A 688 19.63 34.85 -8.48
C LEU A 688 20.88 35.59 -7.97
N GLU A 689 21.76 36.10 -8.84
CA GLU A 689 22.96 36.84 -8.41
C GLU A 689 22.64 38.15 -7.67
N LYS A 690 21.37 38.57 -7.66
CA LYS A 690 20.95 39.92 -7.30
C LYS A 690 19.82 39.97 -6.30
N ALA A 691 19.14 38.85 -6.09
CA ALA A 691 18.13 38.66 -5.05
C ALA A 691 18.17 37.19 -4.60
N ASN A 692 18.42 36.96 -3.32
CA ASN A 692 18.22 35.67 -2.68
C ASN A 692 16.90 35.71 -1.90
N TYR A 693 16.34 34.54 -1.65
CA TYR A 693 15.06 34.40 -0.97
C TYR A 693 15.13 33.35 0.11
N PHE A 694 14.53 33.68 1.25
CA PHE A 694 14.11 32.72 2.24
C PHE A 694 12.60 32.53 2.16
N ILE A 695 12.15 31.27 2.13
CA ILE A 695 10.75 30.92 2.35
C ILE A 695 10.71 30.02 3.59
N GLY A 696 10.29 30.58 4.72
CA GLY A 696 10.14 29.82 5.96
C GLY A 696 8.80 29.12 6.02
N ILE A 697 8.78 27.92 6.58
CA ILE A 697 7.60 27.07 6.69
C ILE A 697 7.50 26.56 8.13
N SER A 698 6.42 26.90 8.81
CA SER A 698 6.04 26.28 10.07
C SER A 698 4.97 25.22 9.82
N THR A 699 5.28 23.95 10.12
CA THR A 699 4.32 22.85 9.92
C THR A 699 3.40 22.65 11.14
N SER A 700 3.79 23.18 12.29
CA SER A 700 2.96 23.24 13.50
C SER A 700 3.33 24.47 14.33
N ALA A 701 2.82 25.62 13.91
CA ALA A 701 3.16 26.90 14.49
C ALA A 701 2.90 26.94 16.00
N GLY A 702 3.90 27.42 16.75
CA GLY A 702 3.91 27.49 18.21
C GLY A 702 4.34 26.20 18.90
N GLN A 703 4.51 25.09 18.16
CA GLN A 703 4.93 23.81 18.75
C GLN A 703 6.40 23.50 18.50
N PHE A 704 6.90 23.66 17.27
CA PHE A 704 8.23 23.20 16.86
C PHE A 704 9.00 24.21 15.99
N GLY A 705 10.33 24.19 16.06
CA GLY A 705 11.21 24.94 15.17
C GLY A 705 11.91 26.13 15.82
N SER A 706 12.58 26.94 15.01
CA SER A 706 13.35 28.12 15.45
C SER A 706 12.58 29.41 15.24
N ARG A 707 12.46 30.25 16.29
CA ARG A 707 11.87 31.60 16.15
C ARG A 707 12.76 32.57 15.40
N THR A 708 14.07 32.34 15.38
CA THR A 708 15.05 33.25 14.78
C THR A 708 15.61 32.64 13.49
N LEU A 709 15.62 33.42 12.42
CA LEU A 709 16.18 32.99 11.13
C LEU A 709 17.69 33.27 11.04
N PRO A 710 18.45 32.41 10.34
CA PRO A 710 19.90 32.56 10.22
C PRO A 710 20.28 33.74 9.33
N GLY A 711 21.43 34.37 9.63
CA GLY A 711 22.16 35.25 8.71
C GLY A 711 21.52 36.55 8.24
N LEU A 712 20.40 37.03 8.81
CA LEU A 712 19.71 38.25 8.38
C LEU A 712 19.77 39.41 9.39
N VAL A 713 19.82 40.65 8.87
CA VAL A 713 19.71 41.90 9.66
C VAL A 713 18.60 42.84 9.14
N PRO A 714 17.77 43.48 10.01
CA PRO A 714 17.67 43.21 11.44
C PRO A 714 17.30 41.74 11.68
N GLN A 715 17.57 41.24 12.89
CA GLN A 715 17.32 39.83 13.19
C GLN A 715 15.86 39.49 12.92
N VAL A 716 15.62 38.65 11.90
CA VAL A 716 14.26 38.29 11.50
C VAL A 716 13.72 37.19 12.39
N ARG A 717 12.55 37.44 12.98
CA ARG A 717 11.87 36.53 13.90
C ARG A 717 10.50 36.10 13.36
N ALA A 718 10.24 34.80 13.39
CA ALA A 718 8.94 34.19 13.15
C ALA A 718 8.38 33.69 14.50
N PRO A 719 7.42 34.39 15.13
CA PRO A 719 6.94 34.06 16.48
C PRO A 719 6.46 32.61 16.67
N GLY A 720 5.85 32.03 15.63
CA GLY A 720 5.38 30.65 15.59
C GLY A 720 6.48 29.60 15.38
N GLY A 721 7.73 30.00 15.13
CA GLY A 721 8.85 29.12 14.83
C GLY A 721 8.82 28.56 13.42
N ALA A 722 9.93 28.65 12.68
CA ALA A 722 10.09 28.00 11.38
C ALA A 722 10.67 26.59 11.59
N SER A 723 9.95 25.58 11.10
CA SER A 723 10.39 24.17 11.13
C SER A 723 11.28 23.86 9.93
N PHE A 724 11.02 24.51 8.79
CA PHE A 724 11.81 24.41 7.57
C PHE A 724 12.08 25.78 6.96
N LEU A 725 13.14 25.86 6.16
CA LEU A 725 13.58 27.06 5.47
C LEU A 725 14.04 26.70 4.05
N ILE A 726 13.33 27.20 3.04
CA ILE A 726 13.83 27.18 1.66
C ILE A 726 14.78 28.36 1.49
N HIS A 727 15.99 28.09 1.02
CA HIS A 727 16.94 29.11 0.59
C HIS A 727 17.16 29.01 -0.92
N LEU A 728 16.84 30.08 -1.62
CA LEU A 728 17.24 30.30 -3.00
C LEU A 728 18.52 31.14 -3.03
N GLU A 729 19.60 30.53 -3.49
CA GLU A 729 20.95 31.11 -3.46
C GLU A 729 21.46 31.51 -4.84
N SER A 730 22.45 32.41 -4.85
CA SER A 730 23.22 32.80 -6.04
C SER A 730 23.76 31.54 -6.74
N GLY A 731 23.59 31.45 -8.05
CA GLY A 731 23.87 30.24 -8.82
C GLY A 731 22.62 29.55 -9.40
N GLY A 732 21.42 29.94 -8.96
CA GLY A 732 20.17 29.32 -9.41
C GLY A 732 19.84 28.01 -8.69
N ASN A 733 20.40 27.81 -7.49
CA ASN A 733 20.14 26.63 -6.65
C ASN A 733 19.09 26.95 -5.59
N ALA A 734 18.33 25.93 -5.18
CA ALA A 734 17.42 26.03 -4.05
C ALA A 734 17.65 24.86 -3.08
N ARG A 735 17.58 25.13 -1.78
CA ARG A 735 17.70 24.11 -0.73
C ARG A 735 16.58 24.22 0.28
N LEU A 736 16.04 23.09 0.73
CA LEU A 736 15.14 23.00 1.89
C LEU A 736 15.92 22.53 3.11
N LEU A 737 16.08 23.40 4.09
CA LEU A 737 16.72 23.11 5.37
C LEU A 737 15.67 22.82 6.44
N VAL A 738 16.04 22.03 7.44
CA VAL A 738 15.23 21.73 8.62
C VAL A 738 15.83 22.39 9.85
N ALA A 739 15.01 22.89 10.77
CA ALA A 739 15.52 23.34 12.07
C ALA A 739 16.18 22.15 12.79
N ALA A 740 17.42 22.30 13.26
CA ALA A 740 18.21 21.22 13.86
C ALA A 740 17.51 20.56 15.04
N ASN A 741 16.70 21.30 15.82
CA ASN A 741 15.89 20.76 16.91
C ASN A 741 14.65 19.96 16.44
N TYR A 742 14.24 20.10 15.18
CA TYR A 742 13.16 19.36 14.52
C TYR A 742 13.65 18.25 13.58
N ASN A 743 14.96 18.14 13.35
CA ASN A 743 15.53 17.01 12.63
C ASN A 743 15.52 15.75 13.50
N HIS A 744 14.78 14.72 13.06
CA HIS A 744 14.65 13.45 13.75
C HIS A 744 15.84 12.51 13.51
N ARG A 745 16.81 12.89 12.68
CA ARG A 745 18.03 12.13 12.40
C ARG A 745 19.25 12.84 12.94
N GLU A 746 20.28 12.06 13.26
CA GLU A 746 21.57 12.59 13.68
C GLU A 746 22.71 11.67 13.30
N VAL A 747 23.87 12.28 13.02
CA VAL A 747 25.12 11.56 12.77
C VAL A 747 25.79 11.30 14.12
N ARG A 748 26.07 10.03 14.41
CA ARG A 748 26.77 9.59 15.62
C ARG A 748 28.11 8.98 15.26
N ALA A 749 29.17 9.30 16.00
CA ALA A 749 30.45 8.61 15.85
C ALA A 749 30.30 7.14 16.28
N SER A 750 31.00 6.23 15.60
CA SER A 750 31.12 4.84 16.02
C SER A 750 31.92 4.73 17.31
N VAL A 751 31.48 3.86 18.22
CA VAL A 751 32.18 3.60 19.49
C VAL A 751 33.60 3.12 19.21
N ASP A 752 34.59 3.72 19.88
CA ASP A 752 36.03 3.46 19.73
C ASP A 752 36.65 3.74 18.35
N LEU A 753 35.86 4.12 17.33
CA LEU A 753 36.31 4.54 16.00
C LEU A 753 35.74 5.94 15.64
N PRO A 754 36.27 7.01 16.23
CA PRO A 754 35.71 8.36 16.08
C PRO A 754 35.79 8.95 14.66
N VAL A 755 36.60 8.36 13.77
CA VAL A 755 36.66 8.72 12.34
C VAL A 755 35.52 8.12 11.53
N GLU A 756 34.77 7.17 12.10
CA GLU A 756 33.63 6.54 11.47
C GLU A 756 32.33 7.03 12.11
N SER A 757 31.29 7.19 11.31
CA SER A 757 29.99 7.67 11.78
C SER A 757 28.85 6.88 11.17
N GLN A 758 27.72 6.85 11.88
CA GLN A 758 26.46 6.25 11.44
C GLN A 758 25.36 7.31 11.54
N LEU A 759 24.45 7.31 10.57
CA LEU A 759 23.24 8.12 10.65
C LEU A 759 22.12 7.29 11.28
N GLY A 760 21.59 7.77 12.39
CA GLY A 760 20.49 7.10 13.10
C GLY A 760 19.36 8.07 13.43
N TYR A 761 18.31 7.53 14.04
CA TYR A 761 17.27 8.36 14.66
C TYR A 761 17.79 8.99 15.95
N ARG A 762 17.46 10.26 16.17
CA ARG A 762 17.67 10.94 17.45
C ARG A 762 16.72 10.34 18.47
N ILE A 763 17.24 9.78 19.56
CA ILE A 763 16.44 9.14 20.60
C ILE A 763 17.01 9.55 21.97
N PRO A 764 16.24 10.25 22.84
CA PRO A 764 14.88 10.71 22.59
C PRO A 764 14.83 11.88 21.58
N PHE A 765 13.87 11.86 20.66
CA PHE A 765 13.50 13.02 19.84
C PHE A 765 12.36 13.77 20.53
N ARG A 766 12.63 15.01 20.97
CA ARG A 766 11.69 15.87 21.70
C ARG A 766 11.74 17.29 21.14
N PRO A 767 11.21 17.50 19.93
CA PRO A 767 11.21 18.83 19.34
C PRO A 767 10.36 19.79 20.18
N SER A 768 10.77 21.06 20.20
CA SER A 768 10.01 22.13 20.81
C SER A 768 10.27 23.44 20.06
N ILE A 769 9.50 24.48 20.36
CA ILE A 769 9.79 25.81 19.84
C ILE A 769 10.93 26.44 20.65
N GLU A 770 11.95 26.91 19.96
CA GLU A 770 13.12 27.53 20.58
C GLU A 770 13.30 28.96 20.08
N GLU A 771 13.90 29.83 20.91
CA GLU A 771 14.29 31.17 20.45
C GLU A 771 15.29 31.10 19.30
N TRP A 772 16.18 30.12 19.36
CA TRP A 772 17.14 29.81 18.30
C TRP A 772 17.43 28.32 18.29
N SER A 773 17.22 27.72 17.12
CA SER A 773 17.87 26.50 16.67
C SER A 773 18.53 26.82 15.33
N GLY A 774 19.71 26.26 15.07
CA GLY A 774 20.29 26.30 13.74
C GLY A 774 19.42 25.57 12.71
N PHE A 775 19.75 25.73 11.43
CA PHE A 775 19.15 24.97 10.34
C PHE A 775 20.20 24.06 9.71
N GLU A 776 19.80 22.87 9.29
CA GLU A 776 20.70 21.87 8.73
C GLU A 776 20.08 21.14 7.55
N GLU A 777 20.92 20.39 6.82
CA GLU A 777 20.46 19.57 5.73
C GLU A 777 19.77 18.29 6.20
N ILE A 778 18.78 17.85 5.43
CA ILE A 778 18.06 16.60 5.65
C ILE A 778 18.88 15.48 5.02
N VAL A 779 19.83 14.93 5.76
CA VAL A 779 20.70 13.85 5.30
C VAL A 779 20.05 12.49 5.55
N MET A 780 20.17 11.58 4.57
CA MET A 780 19.71 10.19 4.64
C MET A 780 20.85 9.22 4.37
N GLU A 781 20.80 8.03 4.97
CA GLU A 781 21.77 6.95 4.77
C GLU A 781 21.13 5.79 3.99
N MET A 782 21.51 5.70 2.72
CA MET A 782 21.21 4.74 1.66
C MET A 782 21.40 3.28 2.05
N SER A 783 22.57 3.10 2.64
CA SER A 783 23.18 1.83 2.90
C SER A 783 24.16 2.06 4.01
N ARG A 784 24.03 1.28 5.08
CA ARG A 784 25.00 1.26 6.16
C ARG A 784 26.36 0.81 5.64
N ARG A 785 27.40 1.08 6.41
CA ARG A 785 28.69 0.45 6.18
C ARG A 785 28.54 -1.08 6.17
N ARG A 786 29.15 -1.73 5.17
CA ARG A 786 29.21 -3.20 5.02
C ARG A 786 30.65 -3.66 4.80
N TYR A 787 30.88 -4.96 4.95
CA TYR A 787 32.16 -5.60 4.64
C TYR A 787 31.96 -6.79 3.72
N ALA A 788 32.93 -7.02 2.84
CA ALA A 788 33.10 -8.29 2.14
C ALA A 788 33.79 -9.32 3.05
N ARG A 789 33.68 -10.61 2.72
CA ARG A 789 34.31 -11.70 3.50
C ARG A 789 35.83 -11.60 3.56
N ASN A 790 36.45 -10.99 2.56
CA ASN A 790 37.89 -10.73 2.52
C ASN A 790 38.33 -9.50 3.35
N GLY A 791 37.41 -8.83 4.04
CA GLY A 791 37.67 -7.64 4.85
C GLY A 791 37.63 -6.31 4.07
N THR A 792 37.30 -6.30 2.77
CA THR A 792 37.08 -5.06 2.01
C THR A 792 35.91 -4.31 2.62
N MET A 793 36.10 -3.02 2.91
CA MET A 793 35.07 -2.16 3.52
C MET A 793 34.31 -1.40 2.43
N PHE A 794 32.98 -1.46 2.49
CA PHE A 794 32.08 -0.63 1.69
C PHE A 794 31.55 0.50 2.58
N ALA A 795 31.92 1.73 2.23
CA ALA A 795 31.55 2.91 2.99
C ALA A 795 30.03 3.14 2.99
N PRO A 796 29.47 3.74 4.05
CA PRO A 796 28.06 4.11 4.06
C PRO A 796 27.78 5.11 2.95
N GLN A 797 26.63 4.99 2.30
CA GLN A 797 26.21 5.90 1.25
C GLN A 797 25.17 6.87 1.80
N ARG A 798 25.44 8.18 1.70
CA ARG A 798 24.55 9.24 2.19
C ARG A 798 24.25 10.23 1.08
N TYR A 799 23.07 10.85 1.16
CA TYR A 799 22.72 12.00 0.33
C TYR A 799 21.77 12.93 1.06
N SER A 800 21.61 14.12 0.50
CA SER A 800 20.81 15.20 1.07
C SER A 800 19.48 15.33 0.33
N TYR A 801 18.37 15.23 1.07
CA TYR A 801 17.04 15.62 0.58
C TYR A 801 16.88 17.14 0.48
N SER A 802 17.82 17.92 1.01
CA SER A 802 17.72 19.37 0.99
C SER A 802 17.88 19.97 -0.40
N LEU A 803 18.56 19.32 -1.34
CA LEU A 803 18.76 19.91 -2.67
C LEU A 803 17.48 19.84 -3.53
N LEU A 804 16.92 21.01 -3.84
CA LEU A 804 15.70 21.12 -4.64
C LEU A 804 16.04 21.17 -6.14
N ARG A 805 15.60 20.15 -6.87
CA ARG A 805 15.79 20.02 -8.32
C ARG A 805 14.96 21.03 -9.13
N TYR A 806 15.63 21.84 -9.95
CA TYR A 806 15.00 22.81 -10.86
C TYR A 806 14.53 22.14 -12.16
N ARG A 807 13.35 22.52 -12.65
CA ARG A 807 12.87 22.19 -14.00
C ARG A 807 12.93 23.39 -14.92
N GLU A 808 13.57 23.20 -16.07
CA GLU A 808 13.51 24.15 -17.19
C GLU A 808 12.10 24.19 -17.83
N PRO A 809 11.55 25.37 -18.14
CA PRO A 809 10.28 25.46 -18.84
C PRO A 809 10.36 24.95 -20.30
N GLY A 810 9.53 23.96 -20.66
CA GLY A 810 9.14 23.71 -22.07
C GLY A 810 9.67 22.48 -22.82
N GLU A 811 10.74 21.79 -22.40
CA GLU A 811 11.37 20.77 -23.27
C GLU A 811 10.99 19.31 -22.97
N VAL A 812 10.98 18.87 -21.71
CA VAL A 812 10.52 17.54 -21.26
C VAL A 812 9.97 17.65 -19.84
N GLU A 813 8.97 16.85 -19.47
CA GLU A 813 8.47 16.83 -18.09
C GLU A 813 9.47 16.15 -17.15
N ASP A 814 10.24 16.96 -16.40
CA ASP A 814 11.05 16.46 -15.29
C ASP A 814 10.14 16.16 -14.09
N THR A 815 9.83 14.88 -13.93
CA THR A 815 8.95 14.35 -12.89
C THR A 815 9.60 14.36 -11.50
N LEU A 816 10.90 14.61 -11.39
CA LEU A 816 11.65 14.72 -10.13
C LEU A 816 11.85 16.17 -9.67
N ALA A 817 11.56 17.15 -10.52
CA ALA A 817 11.73 18.55 -10.15
C ALA A 817 10.85 18.96 -8.98
N THR A 818 11.37 19.78 -8.08
CA THR A 818 10.64 20.34 -6.93
C THR A 818 10.31 21.80 -7.12
N TRP A 819 10.94 22.48 -8.08
CA TRP A 819 10.65 23.88 -8.36
C TRP A 819 10.91 24.27 -9.82
N THR A 820 10.28 25.34 -10.26
CA THR A 820 10.44 25.94 -11.58
C THR A 820 10.19 27.45 -11.52
N ALA A 821 10.36 28.12 -12.66
CA ALA A 821 10.16 29.56 -12.78
C ALA A 821 9.23 29.92 -13.94
N ASP A 822 8.22 30.72 -13.63
CA ASP A 822 7.35 31.39 -14.59
C ASP A 822 7.91 32.79 -14.85
N PHE A 823 8.78 32.91 -15.85
CA PHE A 823 9.43 34.19 -16.18
C PHE A 823 8.47 35.23 -16.73
N GLU A 824 7.37 34.82 -17.37
CA GLU A 824 6.37 35.73 -17.94
C GLU A 824 5.60 36.44 -16.82
N ASN A 825 5.20 35.68 -15.80
CA ASN A 825 4.46 36.18 -14.65
C ASN A 825 5.36 36.46 -13.43
N LYS A 826 6.68 36.41 -13.61
CA LYS A 826 7.72 36.72 -12.61
C LYS A 826 7.50 35.97 -11.29
N ALA A 827 7.30 34.65 -11.38
CA ALA A 827 7.01 33.82 -10.23
C ALA A 827 7.96 32.62 -10.11
N LEU A 828 8.30 32.29 -8.87
CA LEU A 828 8.98 31.06 -8.49
C LEU A 828 7.93 30.09 -7.95
N ILE A 829 7.92 28.85 -8.44
CA ILE A 829 6.90 27.86 -8.11
C ILE A 829 7.57 26.62 -7.54
N PHE A 830 7.09 26.14 -6.39
CA PHE A 830 7.57 24.95 -5.69
C PHE A 830 6.46 23.92 -5.57
N ARG A 831 6.81 22.64 -5.63
CA ARG A 831 6.02 21.50 -5.19
C ARG A 831 6.87 20.66 -4.24
N LEU A 832 6.41 20.50 -3.01
CA LEU A 832 7.15 19.84 -1.93
C LEU A 832 6.35 18.62 -1.47
N PRO A 833 6.92 17.39 -1.53
CA PRO A 833 6.25 16.22 -0.99
C PRO A 833 5.90 16.43 0.48
N TRP A 834 4.71 15.99 0.91
CA TRP A 834 4.31 16.11 2.32
C TRP A 834 5.31 15.49 3.29
N ALA A 835 5.86 14.32 2.95
CA ALA A 835 6.87 13.61 3.74
C ALA A 835 8.17 14.42 3.93
N LEU A 836 8.52 15.27 2.96
CA LEU A 836 9.71 16.13 3.03
C LEU A 836 9.57 17.20 4.13
N LEU A 837 8.33 17.51 4.51
CA LEU A 837 7.97 18.47 5.55
C LEU A 837 7.59 17.77 6.88
N SER A 838 7.99 16.50 7.08
CA SER A 838 7.70 15.70 8.28
C SER A 838 6.19 15.55 8.58
N PHE A 839 5.32 15.62 7.56
CA PHE A 839 3.94 15.16 7.72
C PHE A 839 3.90 13.63 7.80
N THR A 840 3.19 13.12 8.79
CA THR A 840 2.98 11.68 8.99
C THR A 840 1.67 11.22 8.37
N ASP A 841 0.69 12.13 8.29
CA ASP A 841 -0.58 11.95 7.60
C ASP A 841 -1.15 13.32 7.20
N PRO A 842 -0.97 13.78 5.96
CA PRO A 842 -1.55 15.04 5.50
C PRO A 842 -3.09 14.99 5.41
N SER A 843 -3.70 13.80 5.32
CA SER A 843 -5.16 13.65 5.22
C SER A 843 -5.89 14.06 6.49
N THR A 844 -5.26 13.88 7.67
CA THR A 844 -5.74 14.37 8.97
C THR A 844 -4.86 15.47 9.56
N LYS A 845 -3.95 16.03 8.77
CA LYS A 845 -3.04 17.13 9.15
C LYS A 845 -2.16 16.78 10.34
N ARG A 846 -1.50 15.63 10.31
CA ARG A 846 -0.58 15.20 11.37
C ARG A 846 0.87 15.37 10.96
N VAL A 847 1.66 15.83 11.91
CA VAL A 847 3.11 16.02 11.75
C VAL A 847 3.86 15.25 12.82
N LEU A 848 5.13 14.95 12.55
CA LEU A 848 6.01 14.27 13.49
C LEU A 848 6.18 15.11 14.76
N ALA A 849 6.02 14.49 15.93
CA ALA A 849 5.97 15.19 17.22
C ALA A 849 7.04 14.73 18.23
N GLY A 850 7.66 13.57 18.03
CA GLY A 850 8.68 13.06 18.94
C GLY A 850 8.81 11.55 18.90
N THR A 851 9.42 11.00 19.95
CA THR A 851 9.52 9.57 20.21
C THR A 851 9.08 9.21 21.62
N GLU A 852 8.44 8.06 21.81
CA GLU A 852 8.06 7.50 23.11
C GLU A 852 8.86 6.21 23.41
N GLY A 853 9.53 6.16 24.56
CA GLY A 853 10.12 4.92 25.08
C GLY A 853 11.22 4.24 24.24
N GLY A 854 11.66 4.84 23.13
CA GLY A 854 12.59 4.21 22.17
C GLY A 854 12.47 4.80 20.76
N PRO A 855 12.69 4.02 19.68
CA PRO A 855 12.54 4.47 18.29
C PRO A 855 11.08 4.58 17.81
N THR A 856 10.10 4.46 18.70
CA THR A 856 8.69 4.60 18.35
C THR A 856 8.33 6.08 18.21
N PHE A 857 8.10 6.52 16.98
CA PHE A 857 7.71 7.89 16.69
C PHE A 857 6.25 8.17 17.06
N THR A 858 5.96 9.44 17.34
CA THR A 858 4.61 9.92 17.60
C THR A 858 4.28 11.10 16.69
N ALA A 859 2.99 11.32 16.48
CA ALA A 859 2.47 12.40 15.64
C ALA A 859 1.47 13.28 16.39
N SER A 860 1.51 14.58 16.15
CA SER A 860 0.57 15.56 16.71
C SER A 860 -0.30 16.20 15.62
N PRO A 861 -1.53 16.63 15.94
CA PRO A 861 -2.34 17.43 15.02
C PRO A 861 -1.69 18.79 14.75
N SER A 862 -1.73 19.21 13.49
CA SER A 862 -1.36 20.54 13.02
C SER A 862 -2.61 21.36 12.70
N GLN A 863 -2.54 22.67 12.97
CA GLN A 863 -3.58 23.63 12.57
C GLN A 863 -3.48 24.03 11.07
N GLY A 864 -2.42 23.59 10.40
CA GLY A 864 -2.05 23.99 9.04
C GLY A 864 -0.61 24.49 8.98
N ILE A 865 -0.25 25.09 7.85
CA ILE A 865 1.11 25.59 7.59
C ILE A 865 1.13 27.11 7.66
N GLN A 866 2.14 27.70 8.30
CA GLN A 866 2.41 29.13 8.22
C GLN A 866 3.66 29.36 7.36
N PRO A 867 3.49 29.71 6.07
CA PRO A 867 4.60 30.10 5.23
C PRO A 867 4.85 31.62 5.33
N PHE A 868 6.07 32.03 5.04
CA PHE A 868 6.41 33.45 4.85
C PHE A 868 7.62 33.54 3.92
N ALA A 869 7.81 34.70 3.30
CA ALA A 869 8.94 34.94 2.40
C ALA A 869 9.72 36.19 2.80
N ILE A 870 11.03 36.16 2.61
CA ILE A 870 11.95 37.27 2.84
C ILE A 870 12.89 37.33 1.65
N SER A 871 13.08 38.50 1.09
CA SER A 871 14.16 38.75 0.13
C SER A 871 15.31 39.45 0.82
N PHE A 872 16.51 39.22 0.32
CA PHE A 872 17.71 39.90 0.79
C PHE A 872 18.71 40.02 -0.35
N GLN A 873 19.64 40.96 -0.20
CA GLN A 873 20.74 41.11 -1.13
C GLN A 873 21.66 39.88 -1.05
N PRO A 874 22.08 39.25 -2.14
CA PRO A 874 23.11 38.21 -2.06
C PRO A 874 24.41 38.76 -1.46
N GLY A 875 25.04 38.02 -0.54
CA GLY A 875 26.19 38.49 0.23
C GLY A 875 27.09 37.34 0.69
N ASP A 876 27.78 37.52 1.81
CA ASP A 876 28.61 36.47 2.43
C ASP A 876 27.80 35.19 2.70
N THR A 877 28.49 34.05 2.73
CA THR A 877 27.86 32.76 2.99
C THR A 877 27.13 32.78 4.34
N ILE A 878 25.83 32.45 4.33
CA ILE A 878 25.04 32.31 5.55
C ILE A 878 25.44 31.00 6.25
N ASP A 879 25.99 31.12 7.46
CA ASP A 879 26.17 29.98 8.35
C ASP A 879 24.87 29.70 9.10
N TYR A 880 24.24 28.57 8.79
CA TYR A 880 22.95 28.17 9.37
C TYR A 880 23.07 27.62 10.79
N SER A 881 24.28 27.30 11.24
CA SER A 881 24.54 26.65 12.54
C SER A 881 24.81 27.64 13.67
N VAL A 882 25.16 28.88 13.32
CA VAL A 882 25.58 29.92 14.28
C VAL A 882 24.49 30.96 14.44
N PHE A 883 24.26 31.39 15.69
CA PHE A 883 23.32 32.46 15.99
C PHE A 883 23.69 33.75 15.22
N PRO A 884 22.73 34.43 14.57
CA PRO A 884 23.03 35.60 13.74
C PRO A 884 23.36 36.83 14.61
N VAL A 885 24.66 37.04 14.86
CA VAL A 885 25.17 38.26 15.53
C VAL A 885 25.33 39.43 14.55
N GLY A 886 25.40 39.12 13.26
CA GLY A 886 25.37 40.03 12.12
C GLY A 886 24.85 39.25 10.90
N GLY A 887 24.75 39.91 9.75
CA GLY A 887 24.19 39.23 8.59
C GLY A 887 23.89 40.16 7.44
N VAL A 888 23.21 39.57 6.47
CA VAL A 888 22.84 40.17 5.21
C VAL A 888 21.54 40.95 5.38
N PRO A 889 21.42 42.18 4.86
CA PRO A 889 20.22 42.97 5.10
C PRO A 889 18.98 42.36 4.45
N ALA A 890 17.95 42.12 5.25
CA ALA A 890 16.63 41.78 4.76
C ALA A 890 16.06 43.00 4.01
N THR A 891 15.69 42.82 2.75
CA THR A 891 15.23 43.92 1.88
C THR A 891 13.72 44.02 1.81
N ASP A 892 13.02 42.89 1.95
CA ASP A 892 11.57 42.84 1.85
C ASP A 892 11.01 41.56 2.47
N SER A 893 9.72 41.54 2.81
CA SER A 893 9.07 40.36 3.39
C SER A 893 7.58 40.24 3.05
N LEU A 894 7.05 39.03 3.19
CA LEU A 894 5.63 38.66 3.16
C LEU A 894 5.35 37.69 4.33
N PRO A 895 4.61 38.09 5.38
CA PRO A 895 4.01 39.40 5.59
C PRO A 895 5.07 40.47 5.92
N ALA A 896 4.64 41.72 6.06
CA ALA A 896 5.55 42.84 6.37
C ALA A 896 6.29 42.63 7.71
N LEU A 897 7.57 43.00 7.72
CA LEU A 897 8.43 42.95 8.90
C LEU A 897 8.16 44.17 9.79
N ALA A 898 7.92 43.93 11.07
CA ALA A 898 7.83 45.01 12.05
C ALA A 898 9.20 45.65 12.31
N THR A 899 9.20 46.84 12.92
CA THR A 899 10.43 47.60 13.22
C THR A 899 11.39 46.88 14.16
N ASN A 900 10.90 45.91 14.94
CA ASN A 900 11.69 45.06 15.85
C ASN A 900 12.23 43.78 15.17
N GLY A 901 12.04 43.61 13.86
CA GLY A 901 12.46 42.42 13.12
C GLY A 901 11.51 41.22 13.23
N SER A 902 10.36 41.34 13.90
CA SER A 902 9.36 40.27 13.96
C SER A 902 8.43 40.32 12.75
N LEU A 903 8.11 39.16 12.18
CA LEU A 903 7.01 39.02 11.22
C LEU A 903 5.68 39.17 11.95
N GLU A 904 4.83 40.09 11.49
CA GLU A 904 3.49 40.32 12.02
C GLU A 904 2.42 39.89 11.00
N GLY A 905 1.25 39.43 11.48
CA GLY A 905 0.17 38.99 10.59
C GLY A 905 0.45 37.67 9.87
N LEU A 906 1.24 36.77 10.47
CA LEU A 906 1.39 35.40 9.96
C LEU A 906 0.01 34.73 9.85
N GLN A 907 -0.25 34.09 8.71
CA GLN A 907 -1.50 33.45 8.36
C GLN A 907 -1.26 31.96 8.19
N THR A 908 -2.27 31.17 8.53
CA THR A 908 -2.21 29.72 8.45
C THR A 908 -2.96 29.24 7.22
N TYR A 909 -2.25 28.61 6.29
CA TYR A 909 -2.84 27.82 5.22
C TYR A 909 -3.37 26.49 5.78
N THR A 910 -4.61 26.16 5.48
CA THR A 910 -5.25 24.91 5.90
C THR A 910 -6.07 24.35 4.74
N TRP A 911 -6.24 23.03 4.70
CA TRP A 911 -6.95 22.32 3.64
C TRP A 911 -8.07 21.44 4.20
N ALA A 912 -8.93 20.88 3.36
CA ALA A 912 -9.95 19.93 3.83
C ALA A 912 -9.29 18.59 4.15
N SER A 913 -9.63 17.97 5.28
CA SER A 913 -9.25 16.58 5.54
C SER A 913 -10.00 15.63 4.60
N TRP A 914 -9.39 14.48 4.29
CA TRP A 914 -9.99 13.49 3.41
C TRP A 914 -9.88 12.08 4.00
N ASN A 915 -10.83 11.22 3.63
CA ASN A 915 -10.84 9.78 3.99
C ASN A 915 -10.95 8.89 2.75
N SER A 916 -10.88 9.48 1.56
CA SER A 916 -10.87 8.79 0.29
C SER A 916 -10.07 9.61 -0.72
N VAL A 917 -9.57 8.94 -1.75
CA VAL A 917 -8.78 9.56 -2.81
C VAL A 917 -9.54 9.47 -4.12
N VAL A 918 -9.60 10.58 -4.86
CA VAL A 918 -10.08 10.60 -6.24
C VAL A 918 -8.91 11.02 -7.13
N ALA A 919 -8.39 10.08 -7.91
CA ALA A 919 -7.22 10.31 -8.76
C ALA A 919 -7.48 9.87 -10.20
N ALA A 920 -6.91 10.62 -11.15
CA ALA A 920 -7.00 10.32 -12.57
C ALA A 920 -5.82 9.45 -13.00
N LYS A 921 -6.12 8.35 -13.70
CA LYS A 921 -5.13 7.42 -14.25
C LYS A 921 -4.44 8.05 -15.46
N ARG A 922 -3.13 7.86 -15.59
CA ARG A 922 -2.38 8.16 -16.83
C ARG A 922 -1.18 7.24 -17.00
N TRP A 923 -0.75 7.07 -18.25
CA TRP A 923 0.52 6.43 -18.57
C TRP A 923 1.70 7.28 -18.10
N LYS A 924 2.76 6.60 -17.66
CA LYS A 924 4.06 7.23 -17.52
C LYS A 924 4.70 7.44 -18.90
N THR A 925 5.53 8.48 -19.05
CA THR A 925 6.14 8.83 -20.35
C THR A 925 6.99 7.70 -20.94
N GLY A 926 7.60 6.86 -20.10
CA GLY A 926 8.39 5.69 -20.50
C GLY A 926 7.62 4.53 -21.15
N TYR A 927 6.28 4.59 -21.20
CA TYR A 927 5.42 3.51 -21.70
C TYR A 927 5.78 3.01 -23.11
N THR A 928 6.09 3.93 -24.04
CA THR A 928 6.38 3.57 -25.44
C THR A 928 7.64 2.74 -25.59
N ALA A 929 8.70 3.02 -24.81
CA ALA A 929 9.94 2.26 -24.85
C ALA A 929 9.72 0.78 -24.45
N ILE A 930 8.84 0.55 -23.47
CA ILE A 930 8.48 -0.79 -23.02
C ILE A 930 7.66 -1.52 -24.09
N GLN A 931 6.72 -0.83 -24.72
CA GLN A 931 5.92 -1.40 -25.80
C GLN A 931 6.81 -1.87 -26.97
N GLU A 932 7.85 -1.11 -27.31
CA GLU A 932 8.83 -1.49 -28.34
C GLU A 932 9.66 -2.69 -27.91
N ALA A 933 10.15 -2.70 -26.66
CA ALA A 933 10.92 -3.82 -26.10
C ALA A 933 10.10 -5.12 -26.10
N PHE A 934 8.83 -5.09 -25.67
CA PHE A 934 7.93 -6.25 -25.69
C PHE A 934 7.69 -6.78 -27.10
N LYS A 935 7.49 -5.91 -28.10
CA LYS A 935 7.37 -6.33 -29.51
C LYS A 935 8.65 -7.02 -29.99
N LYS A 936 9.83 -6.57 -29.55
CA LYS A 936 11.13 -7.13 -29.94
C LYS A 936 11.38 -8.50 -29.32
N VAL A 937 11.12 -8.67 -28.01
CA VAL A 937 11.40 -9.95 -27.31
C VAL A 937 10.27 -10.97 -27.44
N GLY A 938 9.02 -10.53 -27.58
CA GLY A 938 7.85 -11.41 -27.68
C GLY A 938 7.65 -12.01 -29.08
N GLY A 939 8.23 -11.40 -30.12
CA GLY A 939 7.99 -11.76 -31.52
C GLY A 939 6.53 -11.50 -31.96
N PRO A 940 6.22 -11.51 -33.28
CA PRO A 940 4.84 -11.47 -33.71
C PRO A 940 4.13 -12.73 -33.23
N ALA A 941 2.98 -12.58 -32.56
CA ALA A 941 2.05 -13.68 -32.35
C ALA A 941 1.65 -14.22 -33.74
N GLN A 942 2.26 -15.33 -34.16
CA GLN A 942 1.90 -16.05 -35.38
C GLN A 942 0.78 -17.04 -35.09
#